data_AF-A0A8T4XVX2-F1
#
_entry.id   AF-A0A8T4XVX2-F1
#
_cell.length_a   1.000
_cell.length_b   1.000
_cell.length_c   1.000
_cell.angle_alpha   90.00
_cell.angle_beta   90.00
_cell.angle_gamma   90.00
#
_symmetry.space_group_name_H-M   'P 1'
#
loop_
_entity.id
_entity.type
_entity.pdbx_description
1 polymer ?
#
loop_
_entity_poly.entity_id
_entity_poly.type
_entity_poly.pdbx_seq_one_letter_code
_entity_poly.pdbx_strand_id
1 'polypeptide(L)'
;MKQIGYVLSGCDQSRISFVVMEDSKVYVNNYYFINHPSSLSGEFNPVLLRVYKITPYNPEMTIGSFGPIAGKKGEKAYYGKKLEYLVAWAEVLGYISWDGKWRRLECSPNTWDLVYEPTYEELEGFFIKLSSKNLSDRADFSIAIGRHRGLNIPFHLDLNAIAKGHIFVAGMSVDYAEPLIYMVNGIIHIEKIGEFVDRFFADDSEGSIPVEGVYIPSFNPETYEVGWRPVAEVIRHRYAGVLVRIFTETGRSITVTPGHSVFVLRDGEVSTIPASEIRVGDYLVAPSEIPMGSRPVTEIDILEVLGNSSDNRSIYLHNVPESVYERFDEDNLWFKGDRGLRLRWRRKKILPIRYARLLMFEEKTSIKIAARRGIEIPAIIKVDEEFARLMGYYVAKGNTRANKGRSYNVVFNLGLNDLDIIEDIRRIISRLTVNTKVSVIKNSSSYRIIIYDKVLTLLFRNLAPGNARNKRVPWIILNSKPEVMLEFIKAWVMGDSGVTASRWLASDVQYLFLTLGILASFSTQKIHNGKLPNGRRCVDTSWYNLKLPYLTTNVPSIMKTDRRLNNLKLIPVSCLPSLIRNFSYYYSKCRVTESILKKIDRLNDYLQTISKGDAELKTRSKAANDGLYRFLLGSGFANKNGQRLILTNKGYELLEEIDSLIKLSNGRLSFLKVVRVETVKSTHEFVYDLSVPGHENFVAGFGGVFCHNTRSGKSTFVLNLIARALESDLKPRFVIFDRRCEYSLLSKYGATVFSYLSFIPKTELISPSLVASRLGLDPNKAEGKLLCEALNSIKADGSDLTAKNLLRRCVELSPYLVSRSRDSVLSKIRWVLERRGESIFTEEHKPLNIVETLYDKPAVIVDFSVDANIEDQQLTAKYLIREVVNHAIKCRTTGDFATVFVIEEAQYFVPEKGLKIEVGNPEKTGVDKQIIEAISQAGGYNVGFIIVTQRPAYISKSIISQCNTIAAFRLMAGNDQEAIIKYSEYGSERMSDYLPGLADHEALIWGMASPVPFPVTVEIDVKDYPSKTGVTAKVSWERMKIKTSSLKIQH
;
A
#
# COMPACT_ATOMS: atom_id res chain seq x y z
N MET A 1 -37.60 11.28 16.99
CA MET A 1 -36.41 11.56 17.83
C MET A 1 -36.41 10.84 19.19
N LYS A 2 -35.27 10.28 19.62
CA LYS A 2 -35.03 9.77 20.99
C LYS A 2 -34.20 10.78 21.79
N GLN A 3 -34.55 11.05 23.04
CA GLN A 3 -33.72 11.88 23.92
C GLN A 3 -32.46 11.11 24.32
N ILE A 4 -31.29 11.73 24.18
CA ILE A 4 -30.00 11.07 24.41
C ILE A 4 -29.07 11.81 25.36
N GLY A 5 -29.34 13.07 25.68
CA GLY A 5 -28.45 13.86 26.51
C GLY A 5 -28.97 15.26 26.81
N TYR A 6 -28.19 15.97 27.63
CA TYR A 6 -28.46 17.35 28.03
C TYR A 6 -27.24 18.23 27.76
N VAL A 7 -27.46 19.40 27.16
CA VAL A 7 -26.44 20.41 26.89
C VAL A 7 -25.82 20.89 28.21
N LEU A 8 -24.48 20.91 28.26
CA LEU A 8 -23.70 21.39 29.38
C LEU A 8 -23.43 22.90 29.28
N SER A 9 -23.02 23.51 30.38
CA SER A 9 -22.58 24.91 30.42
C SER A 9 -21.30 25.13 29.60
N GLY A 10 -21.12 26.32 29.02
CA GLY A 10 -19.92 26.67 28.25
C GLY A 10 -19.99 26.31 26.77
N CYS A 11 -21.19 26.05 26.25
CA CYS A 11 -21.45 25.91 24.82
C CYS A 11 -21.55 27.27 24.13
N ASP A 12 -21.26 27.29 22.83
CA ASP A 12 -21.41 28.45 21.96
C ASP A 12 -22.18 28.08 20.69
N GLN A 13 -22.44 29.05 19.82
CA GLN A 13 -23.16 28.86 18.56
C GLN A 13 -22.49 27.87 17.56
N SER A 14 -21.25 27.46 17.81
CA SER A 14 -20.45 26.55 16.97
C SER A 14 -20.07 25.23 17.67
N ARG A 15 -20.19 25.18 19.00
CA ARG A 15 -19.71 24.11 19.88
C ARG A 15 -20.74 23.79 20.94
N ILE A 16 -21.19 22.54 20.91
CA ILE A 16 -22.08 22.02 21.93
C ILE A 16 -21.39 20.85 22.61
N SER A 17 -21.37 20.86 23.93
CA SER A 17 -21.02 19.70 24.73
C SER A 17 -22.26 19.25 25.48
N PHE A 18 -22.49 17.95 25.54
CA PHE A 18 -23.64 17.40 26.23
C PHE A 18 -23.27 16.13 26.98
N VAL A 19 -23.90 15.93 28.14
CA VAL A 19 -23.79 14.68 28.90
C VAL A 19 -24.71 13.65 28.27
N VAL A 20 -24.20 12.44 28.05
CA VAL A 20 -24.95 11.32 27.47
C VAL A 20 -25.74 10.62 28.58
N MET A 21 -27.03 10.36 28.35
CA MET A 21 -27.89 9.60 29.26
C MET A 21 -27.42 8.14 29.39
N GLU A 22 -27.65 7.54 30.55
CA GLU A 22 -27.11 6.21 30.93
C GLU A 22 -27.51 5.07 29.95
N ASP A 23 -28.72 5.13 29.38
CA ASP A 23 -29.26 4.15 28.42
C ASP A 23 -29.12 4.59 26.94
N SER A 24 -28.30 5.60 26.69
CA SER A 24 -28.10 6.17 25.35
C SER A 24 -26.69 5.96 24.85
N LYS A 25 -26.55 5.83 23.53
CA LYS A 25 -25.27 5.66 22.85
C LYS A 25 -25.08 6.80 21.87
N VAL A 26 -23.87 7.33 21.85
CA VAL A 26 -23.47 8.41 20.96
C VAL A 26 -22.24 7.96 20.19
N TYR A 27 -22.16 8.33 18.92
CA TYR A 27 -21.10 7.94 18.01
C TYR A 27 -20.43 9.18 17.41
N VAL A 28 -19.11 9.13 17.27
CA VAL A 28 -18.35 10.15 16.55
C VAL A 28 -18.71 10.09 15.07
N ASN A 29 -18.76 11.25 14.42
CA ASN A 29 -19.20 11.47 13.04
C ASN A 29 -20.69 11.20 12.76
N ASN A 30 -21.51 10.93 13.79
CA ASN A 30 -22.97 10.83 13.65
C ASN A 30 -23.67 12.17 13.88
N TYR A 31 -24.89 12.26 13.33
CA TYR A 31 -25.75 13.43 13.40
C TYR A 31 -26.74 13.37 14.56
N TYR A 32 -26.97 14.52 15.20
CA TYR A 32 -27.88 14.70 16.32
C TYR A 32 -28.65 16.00 16.16
N PHE A 33 -29.76 16.18 16.89
CA PHE A 33 -30.52 17.42 16.92
C PHE A 33 -30.56 18.06 18.30
N ILE A 34 -30.60 19.38 18.32
CA ILE A 34 -31.20 20.15 19.41
C ILE A 34 -32.36 20.96 18.85
N ASN A 35 -33.25 21.43 19.71
CA ASN A 35 -34.22 22.44 19.29
C ASN A 35 -33.52 23.80 19.16
N HIS A 36 -33.93 24.61 18.20
CA HIS A 36 -33.46 25.98 18.10
C HIS A 36 -33.82 26.76 19.39
N PRO A 37 -32.89 27.50 20.03
CA PRO A 37 -33.14 28.14 21.32
C PRO A 37 -34.28 29.17 21.31
N SER A 38 -34.52 29.79 20.15
CA SER A 38 -35.61 30.75 19.93
C SER A 38 -36.95 30.13 19.52
N SER A 39 -37.08 28.79 19.48
CA SER A 39 -38.36 28.14 19.15
C SER A 39 -39.42 28.44 20.21
N LEU A 40 -40.65 28.75 19.78
CA LEU A 40 -41.78 28.96 20.68
C LEU A 40 -42.14 27.66 21.43
N SER A 41 -42.75 27.79 22.61
CA SER A 41 -43.19 26.64 23.41
C SER A 41 -44.12 25.73 22.59
N GLY A 42 -43.66 24.52 22.27
CA GLY A 42 -44.39 23.53 21.48
C GLY A 42 -43.94 23.39 20.01
N GLU A 43 -43.08 24.28 19.53
CA GLU A 43 -42.46 24.18 18.20
C GLU A 43 -41.06 23.54 18.27
N PHE A 44 -40.81 22.59 17.36
CA PHE A 44 -39.51 21.97 17.22
C PHE A 44 -38.88 22.35 15.88
N ASN A 45 -37.84 23.17 15.93
CA ASN A 45 -37.01 23.51 14.79
C ASN A 45 -35.60 22.88 14.97
N PRO A 46 -35.29 21.77 14.27
CA PRO A 46 -34.05 21.03 14.48
C PRO A 46 -32.82 21.82 14.05
N VAL A 47 -31.86 21.95 14.97
CA VAL A 47 -30.48 22.34 14.67
C VAL A 47 -29.64 21.08 14.56
N LEU A 48 -29.03 20.86 13.40
CA LEU A 48 -28.18 19.70 13.11
C LEU A 48 -26.83 19.84 13.80
N LEU A 49 -26.45 18.81 14.55
CA LEU A 49 -25.19 18.66 15.24
C LEU A 49 -24.42 17.47 14.68
N ARG A 50 -23.09 17.53 14.71
CA ARG A 50 -22.22 16.37 14.44
C ARG A 50 -21.23 16.18 15.57
N VAL A 51 -21.22 14.99 16.18
CA VAL A 51 -20.30 14.68 17.29
C VAL A 51 -18.90 14.40 16.76
N TYR A 52 -17.89 15.06 17.31
CA TYR A 52 -16.48 14.86 16.91
C TYR A 52 -15.62 14.22 18.00
N LYS A 53 -16.06 14.27 19.26
CA LYS A 53 -15.31 13.71 20.38
C LYS A 53 -16.26 13.20 21.44
N ILE A 54 -15.91 12.08 22.06
CA ILE A 54 -16.61 11.54 23.23
C ILE A 54 -15.53 11.15 24.23
N THR A 55 -15.65 11.57 25.48
CA THR A 55 -14.74 11.10 26.53
C THR A 55 -15.48 10.84 27.84
N PRO A 56 -15.05 9.86 28.62
CA PRO A 56 -15.46 9.75 30.00
C PRO A 56 -14.95 10.96 30.79
N TYR A 57 -15.84 11.59 31.55
CA TYR A 57 -15.51 12.65 32.47
C TYR A 57 -15.77 12.16 33.90
N ASN A 58 -14.79 12.40 34.78
CA ASN A 58 -14.90 12.10 36.20
C ASN A 58 -14.53 13.37 37.00
N PRO A 59 -15.50 14.04 37.65
CA PRO A 59 -15.26 15.28 38.40
C PRO A 59 -14.19 15.15 39.50
N GLU A 60 -14.05 13.95 40.07
CA GLU A 60 -13.09 13.65 41.14
C GLU A 60 -11.63 13.67 40.67
N MET A 61 -11.41 13.56 39.35
CA MET A 61 -10.10 13.62 38.72
C MET A 61 -9.70 15.04 38.29
N THR A 62 -10.53 16.05 38.59
CA THR A 62 -10.25 17.45 38.29
C THR A 62 -9.18 18.01 39.23
N ILE A 63 -8.30 18.87 38.72
CA ILE A 63 -7.24 19.51 39.52
C ILE A 63 -7.87 20.24 40.72
N GLY A 64 -7.38 19.95 41.93
CA GLY A 64 -7.93 20.50 43.18
C GLY A 64 -8.97 19.63 43.87
N SER A 65 -9.46 18.57 43.20
CA SER A 65 -10.35 17.57 43.78
C SER A 65 -9.57 16.47 44.52
N PHE A 66 -10.29 15.61 45.25
CA PHE A 66 -9.70 14.57 46.09
C PHE A 66 -8.79 13.61 45.30
N GLY A 67 -9.12 13.26 44.06
CA GLY A 67 -8.36 12.30 43.25
C GLY A 67 -6.92 12.73 42.97
N PRO A 68 -6.67 13.90 42.36
CA PRO A 68 -5.33 14.43 42.16
C PRO A 68 -4.59 14.74 43.46
N ILE A 69 -5.31 15.11 44.54
CA ILE A 69 -4.70 15.33 45.87
C ILE A 69 -4.21 14.01 46.48
N ALA A 70 -5.01 12.94 46.41
CA ALA A 70 -4.63 11.61 46.84
C ALA A 70 -3.49 11.05 45.99
N GLY A 71 -3.58 11.19 44.66
CA GLY A 71 -2.51 10.82 43.73
C GLY A 71 -1.19 11.57 43.99
N LYS A 72 -1.26 12.87 44.34
CA LYS A 72 -0.09 13.66 44.78
C LYS A 72 0.54 13.11 46.06
N LYS A 73 -0.23 12.45 46.93
CA LYS A 73 0.26 11.76 48.14
C LYS A 73 0.66 10.31 47.88
N GLY A 74 0.60 9.83 46.63
CA GLY A 74 0.91 8.44 46.26
C GLY A 74 -0.21 7.45 46.62
N GLU A 75 -1.38 7.94 47.02
CA GLU A 75 -2.54 7.13 47.39
C GLU A 75 -3.43 6.89 46.17
N LYS A 76 -4.03 5.70 46.10
CA LYS A 76 -5.09 5.41 45.12
C LYS A 76 -6.44 5.72 45.75
N ALA A 77 -7.12 6.74 45.22
CA ALA A 77 -8.53 6.95 45.53
C ALA A 77 -9.38 5.86 44.86
N TYR A 78 -10.24 5.21 45.63
CA TYR A 78 -11.18 4.19 45.14
C TYR A 78 -12.51 4.86 44.78
N TYR A 79 -12.80 4.95 43.49
CA TYR A 79 -14.07 5.49 42.99
C TYR A 79 -14.89 4.40 42.29
N GLY A 80 -16.22 4.52 42.40
CA GLY A 80 -17.19 3.65 41.74
C GLY A 80 -17.67 4.22 40.40
N LYS A 81 -18.08 3.34 39.49
CA LYS A 81 -18.61 3.65 38.14
C LYS A 81 -19.74 4.70 38.10
N LYS A 82 -20.41 4.99 39.22
CA LYS A 82 -21.58 5.89 39.30
C LYS A 82 -21.27 7.38 39.09
N LEU A 83 -20.02 7.81 39.26
CA LEU A 83 -19.62 9.22 39.07
C LEU A 83 -18.98 9.50 37.70
N GLU A 84 -18.74 8.46 36.90
CA GLU A 84 -18.22 8.61 35.54
C GLU A 84 -19.39 8.78 34.58
N TYR A 85 -19.40 9.89 33.83
CA TYR A 85 -20.38 10.12 32.78
C TYR A 85 -19.68 10.42 31.45
N LEU A 86 -20.35 10.06 30.35
CA LEU A 86 -19.84 10.33 29.02
C LEU A 86 -20.22 11.75 28.61
N VAL A 87 -19.24 12.54 28.22
CA VAL A 87 -19.45 13.85 27.60
C VAL A 87 -19.15 13.73 26.12
N ALA A 88 -20.11 14.12 25.29
CA ALA A 88 -19.95 14.24 23.86
C ALA A 88 -19.76 15.70 23.48
N TRP A 89 -18.82 15.99 22.60
CA TRP A 89 -18.65 17.29 21.96
C TRP A 89 -19.08 17.20 20.52
N ALA A 90 -19.95 18.12 20.14
CA ALA A 90 -20.52 18.26 18.83
C ALA A 90 -20.29 19.65 18.26
N GLU A 91 -20.14 19.69 16.95
CA GLU A 91 -20.21 20.93 16.20
C GLU A 91 -21.62 21.20 15.73
N VAL A 92 -21.94 22.49 15.65
CA VAL A 92 -23.23 22.95 15.12
C VAL A 92 -23.11 23.12 13.61
N LEU A 93 -23.84 22.31 12.85
CA LEU A 93 -23.91 22.38 11.39
C LEU A 93 -25.00 23.33 10.89
N GLY A 94 -25.86 23.82 11.77
CA GLY A 94 -26.90 24.81 11.46
C GLY A 94 -28.30 24.22 11.40
N TYR A 95 -29.26 25.04 10.99
CA TYR A 95 -30.68 24.70 10.97
C TYR A 95 -31.34 25.28 9.72
N ILE A 96 -32.59 24.90 9.47
CA ILE A 96 -33.42 25.47 8.41
C ILE A 96 -34.37 26.47 9.07
N SER A 97 -34.24 27.75 8.76
CA SER A 97 -35.12 28.79 9.31
C SER A 97 -36.55 28.66 8.79
N TRP A 98 -37.48 29.39 9.40
CA TRP A 98 -38.91 29.34 9.06
C TRP A 98 -39.24 29.79 7.63
N ASP A 99 -38.39 30.64 7.04
CA ASP A 99 -38.40 30.98 5.59
C ASP A 99 -37.86 29.83 4.71
N GLY A 100 -37.39 28.76 5.34
CA GLY A 100 -36.83 27.57 4.74
C GLY A 100 -35.43 27.71 4.17
N LYS A 101 -34.65 28.71 4.61
CA LYS A 101 -33.22 28.86 4.26
C LYS A 101 -32.34 28.19 5.31
N TRP A 102 -31.23 27.59 4.89
CA TRP A 102 -30.23 27.11 5.86
C TRP A 102 -29.50 28.31 6.49
N ARG A 103 -29.33 28.28 7.81
CA ARG A 103 -28.61 29.30 8.58
C ARG A 103 -27.70 28.64 9.60
N ARG A 104 -26.57 29.29 9.90
CA ARG A 104 -25.79 28.98 11.09
C ARG A 104 -26.57 29.41 12.31
N LEU A 105 -26.40 28.69 13.42
CA LEU A 105 -27.03 29.03 14.67
C LEU A 105 -26.53 30.42 15.14
N GLU A 106 -27.47 31.32 15.42
CA GLU A 106 -27.15 32.70 15.82
C GLU A 106 -26.99 32.90 17.33
N CYS A 107 -27.46 31.95 18.13
CA CYS A 107 -27.49 32.02 19.59
C CYS A 107 -26.96 30.72 20.22
N SER A 108 -26.41 30.82 21.43
CA SER A 108 -25.95 29.62 22.14
C SER A 108 -27.13 28.82 22.68
N PRO A 109 -27.07 27.48 22.70
CA PRO A 109 -28.08 26.67 23.37
C PRO A 109 -28.08 26.95 24.88
N ASN A 110 -29.23 26.75 25.52
CA ASN A 110 -29.34 26.83 26.97
C ASN A 110 -28.72 25.60 27.61
N THR A 111 -28.17 25.78 28.81
CA THR A 111 -27.80 24.63 29.65
C THR A 111 -29.06 23.84 29.95
N TRP A 112 -28.98 22.51 29.92
CA TRP A 112 -30.10 21.56 30.02
C TRP A 112 -31.00 21.46 28.79
N ASP A 113 -30.68 22.09 27.66
CA ASP A 113 -31.37 21.78 26.41
C ASP A 113 -31.21 20.30 26.08
N LEU A 114 -32.32 19.68 25.63
CA LEU A 114 -32.33 18.27 25.25
C LEU A 114 -31.62 18.06 23.91
N VAL A 115 -30.77 17.04 23.89
CA VAL A 115 -30.16 16.53 22.67
C VAL A 115 -30.90 15.27 22.24
N TYR A 116 -31.17 15.19 20.94
CA TYR A 116 -31.99 14.16 20.33
C TYR A 116 -31.19 13.37 19.30
N GLU A 117 -31.38 12.05 19.31
CA GLU A 117 -31.03 11.18 18.20
C GLU A 117 -32.17 11.22 17.17
N PRO A 118 -31.93 11.70 15.95
CA PRO A 118 -32.94 11.74 14.90
C PRO A 118 -33.28 10.34 14.42
N THR A 119 -34.53 10.11 14.04
CA THR A 119 -34.87 8.95 13.21
C THR A 119 -34.30 9.13 11.81
N TYR A 120 -34.22 8.02 11.09
CA TYR A 120 -33.79 8.00 9.70
C TYR A 120 -34.62 9.00 8.85
N GLU A 121 -35.95 9.00 8.99
CA GLU A 121 -36.87 9.84 8.23
C GLU A 121 -36.73 11.34 8.57
N GLU A 122 -36.46 11.67 9.84
CA GLU A 122 -36.27 13.06 10.28
C GLU A 122 -34.97 13.65 9.72
N LEU A 123 -33.89 12.86 9.77
CA LEU A 123 -32.59 13.23 9.22
C LEU A 123 -32.65 13.32 7.69
N GLU A 124 -33.33 12.36 7.05
CA GLU A 124 -33.59 12.36 5.61
C GLU A 124 -34.41 13.58 5.19
N GLY A 125 -35.49 13.90 5.90
CA GLY A 125 -36.28 15.09 5.66
C GLY A 125 -35.48 16.39 5.80
N PHE A 126 -34.51 16.44 6.71
CA PHE A 126 -33.61 17.60 6.85
C PHE A 126 -32.69 17.75 5.63
N PHE A 127 -32.00 16.68 5.22
CA PHE A 127 -31.10 16.70 4.06
C PHE A 127 -31.85 16.90 2.73
N ILE A 128 -33.06 16.35 2.58
CA ILE A 128 -33.91 16.59 1.40
C ILE A 128 -34.33 18.07 1.31
N LYS A 129 -34.71 18.71 2.42
CA LYS A 129 -35.05 20.15 2.40
C LYS A 129 -33.84 21.03 2.04
N LEU A 130 -32.65 20.62 2.46
CA LEU A 130 -31.38 21.25 2.11
C LEU A 130 -31.03 21.09 0.62
N SER A 131 -31.17 19.88 0.09
CA SER A 131 -30.86 19.59 -1.32
C SER A 131 -31.91 20.20 -2.26
N SER A 132 -33.20 19.97 -2.04
CA SER A 132 -34.30 20.42 -2.93
C SER A 132 -34.38 21.94 -3.10
N LYS A 133 -34.15 22.74 -2.06
CA LYS A 133 -34.18 24.21 -2.16
C LYS A 133 -32.91 24.82 -2.73
N ASN A 134 -31.74 24.20 -2.53
CA ASN A 134 -30.53 24.62 -3.25
C ASN A 134 -30.58 24.22 -4.73
N LEU A 135 -31.30 23.15 -5.07
CA LEU A 135 -31.53 22.71 -6.45
C LEU A 135 -32.56 23.58 -7.21
N SER A 136 -33.56 24.17 -6.54
CA SER A 136 -34.54 25.05 -7.22
C SER A 136 -33.96 26.40 -7.64
N ASP A 137 -32.93 26.90 -6.95
CA ASP A 137 -32.18 28.11 -7.33
C ASP A 137 -30.93 27.78 -8.19
N ARG A 138 -30.53 26.50 -8.28
CA ARG A 138 -29.41 25.98 -9.09
C ARG A 138 -29.89 24.84 -9.99
N ALA A 139 -30.74 25.16 -10.97
CA ALA A 139 -31.36 24.17 -11.85
C ALA A 139 -30.40 23.51 -12.86
N ASP A 140 -29.11 23.86 -12.88
CA ASP A 140 -28.24 23.51 -13.99
C ASP A 140 -27.24 22.42 -13.62
N PHE A 141 -27.63 21.18 -13.92
CA PHE A 141 -26.73 20.04 -14.21
C PHE A 141 -25.96 19.43 -13.01
N SER A 142 -26.68 18.64 -12.22
CA SER A 142 -26.15 17.87 -11.08
C SER A 142 -25.95 16.38 -11.41
N ILE A 143 -24.84 15.79 -10.96
CA ILE A 143 -24.49 14.39 -11.18
C ILE A 143 -24.50 13.63 -9.86
N ALA A 144 -25.28 12.54 -9.79
CA ALA A 144 -25.25 11.64 -8.64
C ALA A 144 -23.89 10.94 -8.56
N ILE A 145 -23.16 11.09 -7.45
CA ILE A 145 -21.83 10.48 -7.26
C ILE A 145 -21.81 9.37 -6.21
N GLY A 146 -22.86 9.29 -5.39
CA GLY A 146 -22.89 8.40 -4.23
C GLY A 146 -24.07 8.69 -3.33
N ARG A 147 -23.95 8.30 -2.06
CA ARG A 147 -24.95 8.54 -1.02
C ARG A 147 -24.35 9.21 0.20
N HIS A 148 -25.16 9.95 0.95
CA HIS A 148 -24.76 10.44 2.27
C HIS A 148 -24.42 9.25 3.18
N ARG A 149 -23.31 9.31 3.93
CA ARG A 149 -22.86 8.18 4.78
C ARG A 149 -23.96 7.73 5.74
N GLY A 150 -24.28 6.44 5.72
CA GLY A 150 -25.32 5.84 6.56
C GLY A 150 -26.77 6.28 6.25
N LEU A 151 -27.00 6.97 5.13
CA LEU A 151 -28.33 7.40 4.67
C LEU A 151 -28.56 6.97 3.21
N ASN A 152 -29.78 6.56 2.85
CA ASN A 152 -30.12 6.22 1.45
C ASN A 152 -30.48 7.46 0.61
N ILE A 153 -29.78 8.56 0.83
CA ILE A 153 -30.01 9.83 0.13
C ILE A 153 -28.92 10.00 -0.92
N PRO A 154 -29.27 10.09 -2.22
CA PRO A 154 -28.28 10.27 -3.27
C PRO A 154 -27.63 11.66 -3.14
N PHE A 155 -26.31 11.66 -3.03
CA PHE A 155 -25.50 12.86 -3.02
C PHE A 155 -25.11 13.22 -4.45
N HIS A 156 -25.41 14.45 -4.85
CA HIS A 156 -25.13 14.97 -6.17
C HIS A 156 -24.02 16.01 -6.11
N LEU A 157 -23.22 16.13 -7.17
CA LEU A 157 -22.30 17.25 -7.38
C LEU A 157 -22.76 18.10 -8.55
N ASP A 158 -22.71 19.42 -8.37
CA ASP A 158 -23.00 20.41 -9.40
C ASP A 158 -21.77 20.60 -10.31
N LEU A 159 -21.87 20.18 -11.57
CA LEU A 159 -20.78 20.30 -12.53
C LEU A 159 -20.55 21.73 -13.02
N ASN A 160 -21.57 22.59 -13.03
CA ASN A 160 -21.43 24.02 -13.35
C ASN A 160 -20.58 24.71 -12.27
N ALA A 161 -20.81 24.36 -11.00
CA ALA A 161 -19.98 24.83 -9.89
C ALA A 161 -18.54 24.30 -9.98
N ILE A 162 -18.31 23.07 -10.43
CA ILE A 162 -16.95 22.55 -10.71
C ILE A 162 -16.30 23.31 -11.88
N ALA A 163 -17.06 23.63 -12.93
CA ALA A 163 -16.58 24.40 -14.07
C ALA A 163 -16.16 25.83 -13.69
N LYS A 164 -16.86 26.45 -12.73
CA LYS A 164 -16.60 27.83 -12.28
C LYS A 164 -15.65 27.93 -11.09
N GLY A 165 -15.52 26.88 -10.30
CA GLY A 165 -14.85 26.91 -8.99
C GLY A 165 -13.85 25.78 -8.70
N HIS A 166 -13.67 24.83 -9.62
CA HIS A 166 -12.68 23.76 -9.53
C HIS A 166 -12.89 22.77 -8.35
N ILE A 167 -12.22 21.61 -8.40
CA ILE A 167 -12.28 20.57 -7.35
C ILE A 167 -10.91 19.95 -7.05
N PHE A 168 -10.63 19.61 -5.79
CA PHE A 168 -9.37 18.99 -5.32
C PHE A 168 -9.58 17.61 -4.65
N VAL A 169 -8.70 16.61 -4.88
CA VAL A 169 -8.85 15.19 -4.44
C VAL A 169 -7.54 14.54 -3.87
N ALA A 170 -7.53 13.78 -2.74
CA ALA A 170 -6.30 13.29 -2.00
C ALA A 170 -6.32 11.97 -1.11
N GLY A 171 -5.19 11.25 -0.77
CA GLY A 171 -5.17 9.95 0.05
C GLY A 171 -3.83 9.26 0.63
N MET A 172 -3.81 7.96 1.11
CA MET A 172 -3.06 7.40 2.34
C MET A 172 -2.07 6.13 2.34
N SER A 173 -1.53 5.58 3.50
CA SER A 173 -0.41 4.54 3.70
C SER A 173 -0.25 3.74 5.09
N VAL A 174 0.78 2.85 5.33
CA VAL A 174 1.08 1.82 6.45
C VAL A 174 2.31 2.09 7.40
N ASP A 175 2.48 1.55 8.62
CA ASP A 175 3.64 1.86 9.54
C ASP A 175 5.05 1.29 9.17
N TYR A 176 6.13 1.98 9.59
CA TYR A 176 7.55 1.63 9.38
C TYR A 176 7.96 0.22 9.80
N ALA A 177 7.59 -0.19 11.01
CA ALA A 177 8.19 -1.34 11.68
C ALA A 177 7.58 -2.68 11.26
N GLU A 178 6.55 -2.66 10.41
CA GLU A 178 5.84 -3.85 10.02
C GLU A 178 6.68 -4.72 9.08
N PRO A 179 6.75 -6.05 9.34
CA PRO A 179 7.42 -6.98 8.44
C PRO A 179 6.77 -6.99 7.05
N LEU A 180 7.60 -6.91 6.02
CA LEU A 180 7.26 -7.07 4.62
C LEU A 180 7.96 -8.32 4.08
N ILE A 181 7.19 -9.21 3.46
CA ILE A 181 7.73 -10.35 2.70
C ILE A 181 7.72 -10.00 1.22
N TYR A 182 8.84 -10.18 0.53
CA TYR A 182 8.97 -9.88 -0.90
C TYR A 182 9.97 -10.82 -1.56
N MET A 183 9.98 -10.87 -2.89
CA MET A 183 10.87 -11.72 -3.68
C MET A 183 11.60 -10.87 -4.73
N VAL A 184 12.91 -11.06 -4.82
CA VAL A 184 13.77 -10.46 -5.84
C VAL A 184 14.66 -11.56 -6.41
N ASN A 185 14.81 -11.63 -7.74
CA ASN A 185 15.65 -12.63 -8.41
C ASN A 185 15.34 -14.09 -8.03
N GLY A 186 14.10 -14.39 -7.65
CA GLY A 186 13.65 -15.72 -7.22
C GLY A 186 13.95 -16.10 -5.77
N ILE A 187 14.52 -15.17 -4.98
CA ILE A 187 14.84 -15.32 -3.56
C ILE A 187 13.86 -14.49 -2.73
N ILE A 188 13.29 -15.10 -1.69
CA ILE A 188 12.37 -14.50 -0.71
C ILE A 188 13.18 -13.79 0.37
N HIS A 189 12.73 -12.60 0.72
CA HIS A 189 13.28 -11.74 1.78
C HIS A 189 12.17 -11.34 2.76
N ILE A 190 12.53 -11.13 4.02
CA ILE A 190 11.65 -10.60 5.07
C ILE A 190 12.38 -9.52 5.84
N GLU A 191 11.90 -8.28 5.77
CA GLU A 191 12.48 -7.14 6.48
C GLU A 191 11.41 -6.13 6.89
N LYS A 192 11.78 -4.99 7.48
CA LYS A 192 10.81 -3.94 7.78
C LYS A 192 10.41 -3.23 6.48
N ILE A 193 9.12 -2.94 6.30
CA ILE A 193 8.66 -2.15 5.16
C ILE A 193 9.38 -0.80 5.08
N GLY A 194 9.65 -0.14 6.21
CA GLY A 194 10.43 1.10 6.22
C GLY A 194 11.85 0.92 5.68
N GLU A 195 12.59 -0.09 6.15
CA GLU A 195 13.95 -0.39 5.66
C GLU A 195 13.98 -0.81 4.19
N PHE A 196 12.91 -1.46 3.70
CA PHE A 196 12.77 -1.83 2.29
C PHE A 196 12.55 -0.57 1.42
N VAL A 197 11.54 0.22 1.77
CA VAL A 197 11.13 1.39 0.98
C VAL A 197 12.18 2.51 1.06
N ASP A 198 12.77 2.77 2.23
CA ASP A 198 13.75 3.84 2.41
C ASP A 198 14.97 3.70 1.47
N ARG A 199 15.32 2.50 1.01
CA ARG A 199 16.43 2.29 0.04
C ARG A 199 16.23 2.99 -1.29
N PHE A 200 14.97 3.25 -1.64
CA PHE A 200 14.62 3.91 -2.88
C PHE A 200 14.62 5.44 -2.74
N PHE A 201 14.68 5.98 -1.51
CA PHE A 201 14.56 7.41 -1.25
C PHE A 201 15.84 7.98 -0.58
N ALA A 202 16.16 9.25 -0.82
CA ALA A 202 17.18 9.98 -0.05
C ALA A 202 16.68 10.25 1.40
N ASP A 203 17.57 10.50 2.36
CA ASP A 203 17.30 10.47 3.83
C ASP A 203 16.20 11.42 4.38
N ASP A 204 15.46 12.17 3.55
CA ASP A 204 14.36 13.05 3.98
C ASP A 204 13.19 13.20 2.98
N SER A 205 13.25 12.56 1.81
CA SER A 205 12.24 12.73 0.76
C SER A 205 10.93 11.97 1.04
N GLU A 206 9.83 12.34 0.39
CA GLU A 206 8.59 11.53 0.42
C GLU A 206 8.01 11.47 -0.99
N GLY A 207 7.13 10.52 -1.24
CA GLY A 207 6.47 10.37 -2.52
C GLY A 207 6.29 8.92 -2.90
N SER A 208 6.13 8.69 -4.21
CA SER A 208 6.06 7.36 -4.83
C SER A 208 7.22 7.19 -5.80
N ILE A 209 7.89 6.03 -5.75
CA ILE A 209 9.00 5.69 -6.64
C ILE A 209 8.67 4.38 -7.36
N PRO A 210 8.71 4.35 -8.71
CA PRO A 210 8.52 3.12 -9.44
C PRO A 210 9.67 2.14 -9.18
N VAL A 211 9.33 0.85 -9.04
CA VAL A 211 10.31 -0.21 -8.78
C VAL A 211 10.14 -1.36 -9.77
N GLU A 212 11.24 -1.98 -10.15
CA GLU A 212 11.26 -3.15 -11.05
C GLU A 212 11.91 -4.35 -10.36
N GLY A 213 11.51 -5.56 -10.75
CA GLY A 213 12.12 -6.81 -10.28
C GLY A 213 11.75 -7.22 -8.84
N VAL A 214 10.84 -6.48 -8.18
CA VAL A 214 10.30 -6.80 -6.86
C VAL A 214 8.93 -7.44 -7.01
N TYR A 215 8.72 -8.57 -6.31
CA TYR A 215 7.45 -9.27 -6.26
C TYR A 215 6.96 -9.43 -4.82
N ILE A 216 5.65 -9.38 -4.60
CA ILE A 216 5.03 -9.51 -3.29
C ILE A 216 3.88 -10.53 -3.34
N PRO A 217 3.57 -11.27 -2.25
CA PRO A 217 2.43 -12.17 -2.26
C PRO A 217 1.14 -11.37 -2.18
N SER A 218 0.22 -11.66 -3.10
CA SER A 218 -1.09 -11.02 -3.20
C SER A 218 -2.14 -12.06 -3.63
N PHE A 219 -3.37 -11.91 -3.18
CA PHE A 219 -4.48 -12.75 -3.65
C PHE A 219 -5.24 -12.10 -4.81
N ASN A 220 -5.78 -12.89 -5.72
CA ASN A 220 -6.70 -12.39 -6.75
C ASN A 220 -8.10 -12.17 -6.11
N PRO A 221 -8.69 -10.97 -6.15
CA PRO A 221 -10.03 -10.73 -5.58
C PRO A 221 -11.15 -11.59 -6.18
N GLU A 222 -11.01 -12.07 -7.41
CA GLU A 222 -12.02 -12.89 -8.08
C GLU A 222 -11.92 -14.39 -7.75
N THR A 223 -10.69 -14.89 -7.62
CA THR A 223 -10.42 -16.35 -7.45
C THR A 223 -9.92 -16.71 -6.05
N TYR A 224 -9.51 -15.73 -5.26
CA TYR A 224 -8.86 -15.88 -3.96
C TYR A 224 -7.57 -16.74 -3.98
N GLU A 225 -6.99 -16.93 -5.17
CA GLU A 225 -5.68 -17.57 -5.33
C GLU A 225 -4.56 -16.62 -4.92
N VAL A 226 -3.58 -17.12 -4.15
CA VAL A 226 -2.42 -16.36 -3.69
C VAL A 226 -1.22 -16.62 -4.60
N GLY A 227 -0.58 -15.56 -5.09
CA GLY A 227 0.56 -15.64 -6.00
C GLY A 227 1.54 -14.48 -5.83
N TRP A 228 2.77 -14.65 -6.34
CA TRP A 228 3.76 -13.57 -6.43
C TRP A 228 3.35 -12.57 -7.53
N ARG A 229 3.20 -11.30 -7.18
CA ARG A 229 2.80 -10.22 -8.09
C ARG A 229 3.83 -9.09 -8.08
N PRO A 230 4.10 -8.46 -9.24
CA PRO A 230 5.08 -7.39 -9.31
C PRO A 230 4.60 -6.16 -8.54
N VAL A 231 5.51 -5.56 -7.78
CA VAL A 231 5.31 -4.22 -7.18
C VAL A 231 5.64 -3.21 -8.27
N ALA A 232 4.72 -2.28 -8.53
CA ALA A 232 4.92 -1.20 -9.50
C ALA A 232 5.57 0.02 -8.85
N GLU A 233 5.19 0.34 -7.62
CA GLU A 233 5.66 1.52 -6.91
C GLU A 233 5.82 1.26 -5.41
N VAL A 234 6.79 1.92 -4.80
CA VAL A 234 6.96 2.03 -3.34
C VAL A 234 6.66 3.44 -2.88
N ILE A 235 6.01 3.58 -1.73
CA ILE A 235 5.46 4.86 -1.27
C ILE A 235 5.93 5.13 0.17
N ARG A 236 6.36 6.36 0.47
CA ARG A 236 6.82 6.82 1.81
C ARG A 236 6.23 8.17 2.16
N HIS A 237 5.65 8.35 3.35
CA HIS A 237 4.91 9.55 3.82
C HIS A 237 5.31 9.92 5.25
N ARG A 238 5.46 11.21 5.60
CA ARG A 238 5.56 11.58 7.03
C ARG A 238 4.23 11.38 7.74
N TYR A 239 4.31 10.92 8.98
CA TYR A 239 3.15 10.64 9.81
C TYR A 239 3.39 11.01 11.26
N ALA A 240 2.57 11.94 11.76
CA ALA A 240 2.52 12.32 13.16
C ALA A 240 1.11 12.01 13.68
N GLY A 241 0.92 10.80 14.21
CA GLY A 241 -0.37 10.36 14.72
C GLY A 241 -0.31 9.05 15.47
N VAL A 242 -1.48 8.56 15.86
CA VAL A 242 -1.65 7.27 16.52
C VAL A 242 -1.97 6.18 15.52
N LEU A 243 -1.35 5.03 15.66
CA LEU A 243 -1.60 3.84 14.85
C LEU A 243 -2.59 2.91 15.53
N VAL A 244 -3.24 2.06 14.76
CA VAL A 244 -4.07 0.95 15.25
C VAL A 244 -3.29 -0.35 15.07
N ARG A 245 -3.08 -1.07 16.17
CA ARG A 245 -2.51 -2.41 16.16
C ARG A 245 -3.58 -3.45 16.40
N ILE A 246 -3.74 -4.35 15.45
CA ILE A 246 -4.73 -5.43 15.46
C ILE A 246 -4.02 -6.74 15.77
N PHE A 247 -4.53 -7.53 16.71
CA PHE A 247 -4.01 -8.86 17.07
C PHE A 247 -5.05 -9.94 16.79
N THR A 248 -4.59 -11.07 16.25
CA THR A 248 -5.44 -12.23 15.98
C THR A 248 -5.19 -13.38 16.95
N GLU A 249 -6.11 -14.35 16.98
CA GLU A 249 -6.06 -15.55 17.82
C GLU A 249 -4.81 -16.42 17.60
N THR A 250 -4.18 -16.27 16.43
CA THR A 250 -2.96 -16.99 16.04
C THR A 250 -1.67 -16.29 16.50
N GLY A 251 -1.78 -15.16 17.19
CA GLY A 251 -0.63 -14.35 17.59
C GLY A 251 -0.10 -13.42 16.49
N ARG A 252 -0.69 -13.45 15.29
CA ARG A 252 -0.40 -12.47 14.22
C ARG A 252 -0.84 -11.08 14.65
N SER A 253 -0.13 -10.07 14.17
CA SER A 253 -0.54 -8.68 14.39
C SER A 253 -0.09 -7.78 13.26
N ILE A 254 -0.87 -6.75 12.97
CA ILE A 254 -0.52 -5.67 12.04
C ILE A 254 -0.70 -4.33 12.74
N THR A 255 0.25 -3.42 12.57
CA THR A 255 0.13 -2.02 13.00
C THR A 255 0.02 -1.16 11.77
N VAL A 256 -1.11 -0.46 11.64
CA VAL A 256 -1.38 0.39 10.49
C VAL A 256 -1.96 1.71 10.97
N THR A 257 -2.00 2.70 10.10
CA THR A 257 -2.75 3.93 10.38
C THR A 257 -4.24 3.59 10.59
N PRO A 258 -4.98 4.27 11.50
CA PRO A 258 -6.41 4.04 11.72
C PRO A 258 -7.23 3.94 10.44
N GLY A 259 -6.86 4.72 9.43
CA GLY A 259 -7.52 4.68 8.15
C GLY A 259 -7.17 3.43 7.32
N HIS A 260 -5.93 2.93 7.32
CA HIS A 260 -5.53 1.85 6.41
C HIS A 260 -6.47 0.64 6.44
N SER A 261 -6.91 0.21 5.26
CA SER A 261 -7.85 -0.89 5.11
C SER A 261 -7.16 -2.24 5.16
N VAL A 262 -7.74 -3.15 5.93
CA VAL A 262 -7.37 -4.57 5.98
C VAL A 262 -8.55 -5.41 5.50
N PHE A 263 -8.28 -6.61 4.99
CA PHE A 263 -9.35 -7.48 4.52
C PHE A 263 -10.00 -8.23 5.67
N VAL A 264 -11.33 -8.25 5.70
CA VAL A 264 -12.16 -8.92 6.70
C VAL A 264 -13.19 -9.79 6.00
N LEU A 265 -13.46 -10.96 6.55
CA LEU A 265 -14.57 -11.81 6.12
C LEU A 265 -15.83 -11.50 6.95
N ARG A 266 -16.89 -11.01 6.29
CA ARG A 266 -18.23 -10.82 6.87
C ARG A 266 -19.28 -11.39 5.90
N ASP A 267 -20.27 -12.10 6.46
CA ASP A 267 -21.43 -12.62 5.71
C ASP A 267 -21.15 -13.29 4.35
N GLY A 268 -20.04 -14.03 4.25
CA GLY A 268 -19.64 -14.83 3.09
C GLY A 268 -18.68 -14.11 2.16
N GLU A 269 -18.40 -12.84 2.41
CA GLU A 269 -17.65 -11.97 1.53
C GLU A 269 -16.39 -11.40 2.18
N VAL A 270 -15.33 -11.29 1.37
CA VAL A 270 -14.09 -10.63 1.77
C VAL A 270 -14.19 -9.16 1.37
N SER A 271 -14.30 -8.28 2.36
CA SER A 271 -14.39 -6.83 2.17
C SER A 271 -13.19 -6.11 2.80
N THR A 272 -12.91 -4.89 2.33
CA THR A 272 -11.91 -4.01 2.96
C THR A 272 -12.56 -3.23 4.10
N ILE A 273 -11.91 -3.20 5.27
CA ILE A 273 -12.39 -2.49 6.45
C ILE A 273 -11.26 -1.62 7.02
N PRO A 274 -11.51 -0.34 7.32
CA PRO A 274 -10.52 0.55 7.94
C PRO A 274 -10.08 0.00 9.29
N ALA A 275 -8.80 0.11 9.63
CA ALA A 275 -8.29 -0.39 10.91
C ALA A 275 -9.00 0.19 12.14
N SER A 276 -9.47 1.44 12.08
CA SER A 276 -10.27 2.12 13.10
C SER A 276 -11.63 1.48 13.36
N GLU A 277 -12.18 0.77 12.36
CA GLU A 277 -13.50 0.15 12.41
C GLU A 277 -13.44 -1.35 12.74
N ILE A 278 -12.23 -1.92 12.83
CA ILE A 278 -12.03 -3.32 13.18
C ILE A 278 -12.43 -3.57 14.63
N ARG A 279 -13.28 -4.59 14.84
CA ARG A 279 -13.79 -4.97 16.16
C ARG A 279 -13.22 -6.31 16.60
N VAL A 280 -13.09 -6.48 17.91
CA VAL A 280 -12.80 -7.81 18.49
C VAL A 280 -13.92 -8.76 18.10
N GLY A 281 -13.56 -9.90 17.50
CA GLY A 281 -14.49 -10.86 16.93
C GLY A 281 -14.56 -10.88 15.41
N ASP A 282 -14.12 -9.82 14.71
CA ASP A 282 -13.96 -9.82 13.25
C ASP A 282 -12.94 -10.88 12.81
N TYR A 283 -12.99 -11.30 11.54
CA TYR A 283 -12.04 -12.27 10.98
C TYR A 283 -11.17 -11.63 9.92
N LEU A 284 -9.92 -11.30 10.27
CA LEU A 284 -8.94 -10.81 9.31
C LEU A 284 -8.57 -11.89 8.30
N VAL A 285 -8.38 -11.49 7.05
CA VAL A 285 -7.92 -12.37 5.98
C VAL A 285 -6.39 -12.41 5.97
N ALA A 286 -5.85 -13.62 5.92
CA ALA A 286 -4.42 -13.90 5.83
C ALA A 286 -4.16 -14.98 4.77
N PRO A 287 -2.94 -15.10 4.24
CA PRO A 287 -2.58 -16.22 3.37
C PRO A 287 -2.65 -17.53 4.16
N SER A 288 -3.20 -18.58 3.54
CA SER A 288 -3.09 -19.95 4.06
C SER A 288 -1.80 -20.65 3.61
N GLU A 289 -1.19 -20.13 2.55
CA GLU A 289 0.07 -20.56 1.95
C GLU A 289 0.69 -19.38 1.18
N ILE A 290 2.02 -19.30 1.15
CA ILE A 290 2.76 -18.41 0.26
C ILE A 290 3.57 -19.28 -0.71
N PRO A 291 3.51 -19.05 -2.03
CA PRO A 291 4.28 -19.86 -2.97
C PRO A 291 5.78 -19.77 -2.68
N MET A 292 6.50 -20.87 -2.84
CA MET A 292 7.96 -20.87 -2.68
C MET A 292 8.65 -19.95 -3.72
N GLY A 293 9.88 -19.53 -3.40
CA GLY A 293 10.72 -18.79 -4.33
C GLY A 293 11.06 -19.64 -5.55
N SER A 294 11.29 -19.01 -6.71
CA SER A 294 11.59 -19.71 -7.95
C SER A 294 13.01 -20.29 -8.01
N ARG A 295 13.89 -19.93 -7.06
CA ARG A 295 15.27 -20.42 -6.97
C ARG A 295 15.57 -20.97 -5.58
N PRO A 296 15.43 -22.28 -5.33
CA PRO A 296 15.80 -22.86 -4.05
C PRO A 296 17.31 -22.79 -3.84
N VAL A 297 17.74 -22.31 -2.68
CA VAL A 297 19.13 -22.27 -2.26
C VAL A 297 19.55 -23.67 -1.83
N THR A 298 20.39 -24.32 -2.63
CA THR A 298 20.97 -25.64 -2.33
C THR A 298 22.41 -25.56 -1.86
N GLU A 299 23.08 -24.45 -2.14
CA GLU A 299 24.49 -24.20 -1.83
C GLU A 299 24.68 -22.75 -1.44
N ILE A 300 25.69 -22.48 -0.61
CA ILE A 300 26.06 -21.14 -0.19
C ILE A 300 27.53 -20.85 -0.51
N ASP A 301 27.76 -19.74 -1.20
CA ASP A 301 29.09 -19.17 -1.36
C ASP A 301 29.46 -18.34 -0.13
N ILE A 302 30.31 -18.89 0.72
CA ILE A 302 30.77 -18.21 1.94
C ILE A 302 31.58 -16.96 1.59
N LEU A 303 32.21 -16.88 0.42
CA LEU A 303 32.98 -15.71 0.01
C LEU A 303 32.09 -14.48 -0.16
N GLU A 304 30.87 -14.67 -0.65
CA GLU A 304 29.86 -13.60 -0.73
C GLU A 304 29.38 -13.19 0.67
N VAL A 305 29.14 -14.16 1.55
CA VAL A 305 28.73 -13.90 2.94
C VAL A 305 29.80 -13.13 3.72
N LEU A 306 31.07 -13.47 3.53
CA LEU A 306 32.22 -12.86 4.23
C LEU A 306 32.73 -11.58 3.56
N GLY A 307 32.47 -11.38 2.26
CA GLY A 307 32.86 -10.20 1.52
C GLY A 307 32.33 -8.90 2.13
N ASN A 308 31.16 -8.97 2.77
CA ASN A 308 30.50 -7.85 3.45
C ASN A 308 31.00 -7.61 4.89
N SER A 309 31.91 -8.44 5.41
CA SER A 309 32.40 -8.31 6.79
C SER A 309 33.57 -7.32 6.89
N SER A 310 33.46 -6.32 7.77
CA SER A 310 34.52 -5.33 8.07
C SER A 310 35.82 -5.93 8.67
N ASP A 311 35.82 -7.22 9.00
CA ASP A 311 36.90 -7.94 9.66
C ASP A 311 37.38 -9.18 8.87
N ASN A 312 37.55 -9.01 7.56
CA ASN A 312 38.05 -10.05 6.65
C ASN A 312 39.60 -10.13 6.59
N ARG A 313 40.29 -9.25 7.33
CA ARG A 313 41.77 -9.23 7.39
C ARG A 313 42.29 -10.57 7.92
N SER A 314 43.39 -11.04 7.31
CA SER A 314 44.07 -12.31 7.65
C SER A 314 43.30 -13.59 7.32
N ILE A 315 42.29 -13.52 6.45
CA ILE A 315 41.62 -14.66 5.83
C ILE A 315 42.17 -14.86 4.42
N TYR A 316 42.49 -16.10 4.09
CA TYR A 316 43.06 -16.52 2.83
C TYR A 316 42.19 -17.60 2.18
N LEU A 317 42.15 -17.56 0.86
CA LEU A 317 41.71 -18.62 -0.04
C LEU A 317 42.89 -19.60 -0.18
N HIS A 318 42.61 -20.88 -0.07
CA HIS A 318 43.53 -21.99 -0.18
C HIS A 318 43.11 -22.89 -1.34
N ASN A 319 44.06 -23.66 -1.86
CA ASN A 319 43.88 -24.52 -3.04
C ASN A 319 43.48 -23.72 -4.29
N VAL A 320 43.99 -22.50 -4.43
CA VAL A 320 43.73 -21.67 -5.61
C VAL A 320 44.37 -22.35 -6.84
N PRO A 321 43.59 -22.63 -7.91
CA PRO A 321 44.12 -23.24 -9.14
C PRO A 321 45.18 -22.38 -9.82
N GLU A 322 46.10 -23.02 -10.55
CA GLU A 322 47.19 -22.33 -11.26
C GLU A 322 46.65 -21.37 -12.33
N SER A 323 45.58 -21.79 -13.04
CA SER A 323 44.88 -21.00 -14.06
C SER A 323 44.37 -19.65 -13.56
N VAL A 324 44.05 -19.53 -12.26
CA VAL A 324 43.65 -18.25 -11.65
C VAL A 324 44.81 -17.27 -11.65
N TYR A 325 46.02 -17.74 -11.33
CA TYR A 325 47.20 -16.88 -11.29
C TYR A 325 47.62 -16.46 -12.70
N GLU A 326 47.55 -17.38 -13.66
CA GLU A 326 47.82 -17.10 -15.09
C GLU A 326 46.88 -16.01 -15.60
N ARG A 327 45.56 -16.18 -15.40
CA ARG A 327 44.56 -15.16 -15.75
C ARG A 327 44.82 -13.82 -15.06
N PHE A 328 45.17 -13.83 -13.77
CA PHE A 328 45.44 -12.57 -13.05
C PHE A 328 46.70 -11.85 -13.54
N ASP A 329 47.71 -12.59 -13.99
CA ASP A 329 48.93 -12.05 -14.59
C ASP A 329 48.65 -11.49 -16.00
N GLU A 330 47.90 -12.22 -16.84
CA GLU A 330 47.50 -11.82 -18.21
C GLU A 330 46.60 -10.57 -18.20
N ASP A 331 45.54 -10.59 -17.40
CA ASP A 331 44.54 -9.52 -17.34
C ASP A 331 44.94 -8.38 -16.37
N ASN A 332 46.13 -8.46 -15.75
CA ASN A 332 46.66 -7.51 -14.76
C ASN A 332 45.65 -7.19 -13.63
N LEU A 333 45.03 -8.23 -13.06
CA LEU A 333 43.98 -8.13 -12.03
C LEU A 333 44.51 -7.91 -10.60
N TRP A 334 45.81 -7.64 -10.45
CA TRP A 334 46.46 -7.46 -9.15
C TRP A 334 46.19 -6.08 -8.55
N PHE A 335 45.65 -6.02 -7.32
CA PHE A 335 45.54 -4.77 -6.57
C PHE A 335 46.89 -4.07 -6.37
N LYS A 336 46.88 -2.73 -6.38
CA LYS A 336 48.06 -1.88 -6.20
C LYS A 336 48.77 -2.20 -4.88
N GLY A 337 50.07 -2.52 -4.96
CA GLY A 337 50.90 -2.89 -3.80
C GLY A 337 51.10 -4.40 -3.59
N ASP A 338 50.34 -5.25 -4.28
CA ASP A 338 50.39 -6.71 -4.06
C ASP A 338 51.32 -7.47 -5.00
N ARG A 339 51.80 -6.83 -6.08
CA ARG A 339 52.64 -7.48 -7.10
C ARG A 339 53.90 -8.14 -6.53
N GLY A 340 54.50 -7.56 -5.48
CA GLY A 340 55.67 -8.14 -4.81
C GLY A 340 55.39 -9.43 -4.03
N LEU A 341 54.11 -9.72 -3.73
CA LEU A 341 53.69 -10.89 -2.96
C LEU A 341 53.11 -12.01 -3.84
N ARG A 342 52.79 -11.73 -5.11
CA ARG A 342 52.09 -12.68 -6.01
C ARG A 342 52.83 -14.00 -6.19
N LEU A 343 54.16 -13.97 -6.35
CA LEU A 343 54.98 -15.18 -6.53
C LEU A 343 54.94 -16.07 -5.27
N ARG A 344 54.94 -15.45 -4.08
CA ARG A 344 54.83 -16.15 -2.81
C ARG A 344 53.45 -16.80 -2.65
N TRP A 345 52.40 -16.10 -3.07
CA TRP A 345 51.02 -16.57 -3.03
C TRP A 345 50.79 -17.73 -3.99
N ARG A 346 51.26 -17.59 -5.24
CA ARG A 346 51.25 -18.64 -6.28
C ARG A 346 51.96 -19.91 -5.80
N ARG A 347 53.20 -19.79 -5.30
CA ARG A 347 53.95 -20.93 -4.74
C ARG A 347 53.23 -21.63 -3.58
N LYS A 348 52.46 -20.89 -2.78
CA LYS A 348 51.70 -21.42 -1.65
C LYS A 348 50.27 -21.83 -2.01
N LYS A 349 49.83 -21.61 -3.26
CA LYS A 349 48.45 -21.79 -3.73
C LYS A 349 47.42 -21.09 -2.83
N ILE A 350 47.75 -19.87 -2.38
CA ILE A 350 46.87 -19.03 -1.57
C ILE A 350 46.60 -17.67 -2.20
N LEU A 351 45.44 -17.07 -1.89
CA LEU A 351 45.14 -15.67 -2.19
C LEU A 351 44.46 -14.99 -1.00
N PRO A 352 44.68 -13.70 -0.71
CA PRO A 352 43.86 -12.97 0.25
C PRO A 352 42.37 -12.96 -0.15
N ILE A 353 41.45 -13.05 0.81
CA ILE A 353 39.99 -13.10 0.53
C ILE A 353 39.46 -11.92 -0.29
N ARG A 354 40.14 -10.76 -0.30
CA ARG A 354 39.75 -9.61 -1.14
C ARG A 354 39.76 -9.89 -2.66
N TYR A 355 40.46 -10.95 -3.08
CA TYR A 355 40.48 -11.40 -4.47
C TYR A 355 39.29 -12.32 -4.82
N ALA A 356 38.50 -12.75 -3.84
CA ALA A 356 37.40 -13.69 -4.04
C ALA A 356 36.36 -13.23 -5.08
N ARG A 357 36.10 -11.91 -5.15
CA ARG A 357 35.16 -11.32 -6.12
C ARG A 357 35.60 -11.40 -7.58
N LEU A 358 36.86 -11.76 -7.84
CA LEU A 358 37.43 -11.89 -9.19
C LEU A 358 37.44 -13.36 -9.66
N LEU A 359 37.02 -14.28 -8.79
CA LEU A 359 36.97 -15.71 -9.10
C LEU A 359 35.64 -16.09 -9.76
N MET A 360 35.73 -16.97 -10.76
CA MET A 360 34.58 -17.62 -11.39
C MET A 360 34.00 -18.69 -10.45
N PHE A 361 32.71 -19.03 -10.63
CA PHE A 361 32.03 -19.97 -9.73
C PHE A 361 32.70 -21.35 -9.73
N GLU A 362 33.12 -21.84 -10.89
CA GLU A 362 33.79 -23.13 -11.08
C GLU A 362 35.10 -23.19 -10.29
N GLU A 363 35.86 -22.08 -10.27
CA GLU A 363 37.12 -21.98 -9.52
C GLU A 363 36.85 -22.07 -8.00
N LYS A 364 35.76 -21.48 -7.51
CA LYS A 364 35.39 -21.46 -6.09
C LYS A 364 35.08 -22.85 -5.52
N THR A 365 34.60 -23.79 -6.33
CA THR A 365 34.26 -25.15 -5.87
C THR A 365 35.45 -25.91 -5.27
N SER A 366 36.67 -25.63 -5.75
CA SER A 366 37.92 -26.25 -5.29
C SER A 366 38.58 -25.52 -4.11
N ILE A 367 38.09 -24.31 -3.80
CA ILE A 367 38.71 -23.41 -2.84
C ILE A 367 38.27 -23.74 -1.42
N LYS A 368 39.24 -23.62 -0.50
CA LYS A 368 38.98 -23.58 0.93
C LYS A 368 39.32 -22.20 1.50
N ILE A 369 38.67 -21.85 2.59
CA ILE A 369 38.82 -20.57 3.27
C ILE A 369 39.33 -20.85 4.67
N ALA A 370 40.41 -20.17 5.06
CA ALA A 370 40.95 -20.26 6.40
C ALA A 370 41.56 -18.93 6.86
N ALA A 371 41.55 -18.70 8.17
CA ALA A 371 42.44 -17.71 8.77
C ALA A 371 43.86 -18.29 8.92
N ARG A 372 44.88 -17.44 9.15
CA ARG A 372 46.31 -17.84 9.24
C ARG A 372 46.63 -19.07 10.13
N ARG A 373 45.80 -19.37 11.14
CA ARG A 373 45.85 -20.56 12.01
C ARG A 373 44.44 -21.11 12.29
N GLY A 374 43.52 -20.87 11.36
CA GLY A 374 42.12 -21.25 11.47
C GLY A 374 41.84 -22.58 10.77
N ILE A 375 40.61 -23.01 10.91
CA ILE A 375 40.08 -24.21 10.28
C ILE A 375 39.90 -23.94 8.78
N GLU A 376 40.22 -24.93 7.95
CA GLU A 376 39.87 -24.88 6.52
C GLU A 376 38.39 -25.26 6.33
N ILE A 377 37.64 -24.36 5.70
CA ILE A 377 36.23 -24.53 5.39
C ILE A 377 36.06 -24.44 3.86
N PRO A 378 35.31 -25.34 3.21
CA PRO A 378 34.99 -25.21 1.78
C PRO A 378 34.40 -23.83 1.47
N ALA A 379 34.77 -23.21 0.35
CA ALA A 379 34.18 -21.93 -0.04
C ALA A 379 32.69 -22.05 -0.39
N ILE A 380 32.30 -23.20 -0.95
CA ILE A 380 30.91 -23.57 -1.23
C ILE A 380 30.47 -24.62 -0.21
N ILE A 381 29.43 -24.33 0.57
CA ILE A 381 28.80 -25.29 1.50
C ILE A 381 27.45 -25.71 0.93
N LYS A 382 27.12 -27.01 1.01
CA LYS A 382 25.77 -27.49 0.72
C LYS A 382 24.80 -27.09 1.84
N VAL A 383 23.65 -26.53 1.45
CA VAL A 383 22.55 -26.19 2.35
C VAL A 383 21.62 -27.40 2.42
N ASP A 384 22.06 -28.42 3.16
CA ASP A 384 21.34 -29.66 3.38
C ASP A 384 20.69 -29.71 4.77
N GLU A 385 20.07 -30.85 5.07
CA GLU A 385 19.42 -31.15 6.33
C GLU A 385 20.37 -31.05 7.53
N GLU A 386 21.63 -31.47 7.38
CA GLU A 386 22.63 -31.39 8.46
C GLU A 386 22.99 -29.94 8.76
N PHE A 387 23.22 -29.14 7.71
CA PHE A 387 23.50 -27.73 7.84
C PHE A 387 22.30 -26.97 8.45
N ALA A 388 21.08 -27.30 8.03
CA ALA A 388 19.85 -26.75 8.61
C ALA A 388 19.70 -27.08 10.10
N ARG A 389 19.96 -28.33 10.52
CA ARG A 389 19.96 -28.69 11.95
C ARG A 389 20.97 -27.88 12.74
N LEU A 390 22.20 -27.76 12.24
CA LEU A 390 23.25 -26.96 12.89
C LEU A 390 22.83 -25.49 13.05
N MET A 391 22.21 -24.89 12.04
CA MET A 391 21.68 -23.54 12.12
C MET A 391 20.49 -23.45 13.09
N GLY A 392 19.62 -24.46 13.15
CA GLY A 392 18.51 -24.53 14.10
C GLY A 392 19.01 -24.57 15.56
N TYR A 393 20.00 -25.42 15.85
CA TYR A 393 20.66 -25.44 17.16
C TYR A 393 21.37 -24.12 17.47
N TYR A 394 21.98 -23.47 16.49
CA TYR A 394 22.62 -22.17 16.70
C TYR A 394 21.59 -21.08 17.00
N VAL A 395 20.47 -21.06 16.29
CA VAL A 395 19.37 -20.12 16.56
C VAL A 395 18.78 -20.36 17.95
N ALA A 396 18.64 -21.62 18.38
CA ALA A 396 18.15 -21.98 19.72
C ALA A 396 19.15 -21.68 20.86
N LYS A 397 20.37 -22.19 20.76
CA LYS A 397 21.35 -22.29 21.88
C LYS A 397 22.70 -21.62 21.61
N GLY A 398 22.92 -21.17 20.39
CA GLY A 398 24.19 -20.61 19.92
C GLY A 398 24.36 -19.11 20.20
N ASN A 399 25.60 -18.66 20.31
CA ASN A 399 26.02 -17.28 20.15
C ASN A 399 27.44 -17.20 19.56
N THR A 400 27.81 -16.04 19.01
CA THR A 400 29.17 -15.77 18.54
C THR A 400 29.83 -14.71 19.42
N ARG A 401 31.08 -14.92 19.81
CA ARG A 401 31.92 -13.89 20.42
C ARG A 401 33.07 -13.59 19.48
N ALA A 402 33.21 -12.32 19.10
CA ALA A 402 34.36 -11.85 18.34
C ALA A 402 34.94 -10.64 19.03
N ASN A 403 36.16 -10.79 19.55
CA ASN A 403 36.97 -9.70 20.03
C ASN A 403 38.03 -9.44 18.96
N LYS A 404 37.91 -8.30 18.25
CA LYS A 404 38.82 -7.91 17.15
C LYS A 404 40.28 -8.05 17.63
N GLY A 405 41.06 -8.86 16.92
CA GLY A 405 42.48 -9.09 17.23
C GLY A 405 42.80 -10.01 18.43
N ARG A 406 41.80 -10.53 19.16
CA ARG A 406 42.00 -11.44 20.30
C ARG A 406 41.48 -12.85 20.06
N SER A 407 40.17 -13.02 19.89
CA SER A 407 39.56 -14.36 19.82
C SER A 407 38.20 -14.34 19.11
N TYR A 408 37.96 -15.35 18.28
CA TYR A 408 36.69 -15.61 17.61
C TYR A 408 36.21 -16.98 18.04
N ASN A 409 35.00 -17.07 18.57
CA ASN A 409 34.39 -18.36 18.88
C ASN A 409 32.89 -18.40 18.66
N VAL A 410 32.43 -19.57 18.24
CA VAL A 410 31.04 -20.00 18.27
C VAL A 410 30.82 -20.78 19.55
N VAL A 411 29.76 -20.46 20.29
CA VAL A 411 29.45 -21.08 21.58
C VAL A 411 28.01 -21.59 21.58
N PHE A 412 27.81 -22.83 22.00
CA PHE A 412 26.48 -23.37 22.28
C PHE A 412 26.35 -23.63 23.79
N ASN A 413 25.24 -23.19 24.38
CA ASN A 413 24.94 -23.42 25.80
C ASN A 413 23.78 -24.40 25.92
N LEU A 414 24.07 -25.60 26.40
CA LEU A 414 23.20 -26.78 26.34
C LEU A 414 22.89 -27.27 27.76
N GLY A 415 21.69 -27.80 27.96
CA GLY A 415 21.26 -28.41 29.23
C GLY A 415 21.89 -29.78 29.45
N LEU A 416 21.67 -30.35 30.64
CA LEU A 416 22.19 -31.69 30.97
C LEU A 416 21.56 -32.81 30.12
N ASN A 417 20.35 -32.59 29.61
CA ASN A 417 19.61 -33.56 28.79
C ASN A 417 19.87 -33.43 27.28
N ASP A 418 20.68 -32.46 26.85
CA ASP A 418 20.91 -32.15 25.44
C ASP A 418 22.08 -32.97 24.84
N LEU A 419 22.34 -34.18 25.35
CA LEU A 419 23.50 -34.99 24.94
C LEU A 419 23.47 -35.34 23.45
N ASP A 420 22.29 -35.66 22.90
CA ASP A 420 22.12 -35.97 21.48
C ASP A 420 22.44 -34.76 20.59
N ILE A 421 22.08 -33.54 21.05
CA ILE A 421 22.39 -32.29 20.35
C ILE A 421 23.90 -32.04 20.36
N ILE A 422 24.59 -32.35 21.46
CA ILE A 422 26.05 -32.20 21.55
C ILE A 422 26.74 -33.09 20.51
N GLU A 423 26.34 -34.36 20.44
CA GLU A 423 26.96 -35.31 19.52
C GLU A 423 26.64 -34.97 18.06
N ASP A 424 25.41 -34.53 17.76
CA ASP A 424 25.04 -34.09 16.41
C ASP A 424 25.84 -32.85 15.98
N ILE A 425 25.99 -31.84 16.85
CA ILE A 425 26.84 -30.66 16.56
C ILE A 425 28.29 -31.09 16.30
N ARG A 426 28.86 -31.99 17.11
CA ARG A 426 30.23 -32.49 16.91
C ARG A 426 30.37 -33.18 15.57
N ARG A 427 29.44 -34.07 15.23
CA ARG A 427 29.41 -34.80 13.96
C ARG A 427 29.32 -33.84 12.77
N ILE A 428 28.36 -32.92 12.77
CA ILE A 428 28.15 -31.99 11.64
C ILE A 428 29.38 -31.09 11.46
N ILE A 429 29.92 -30.53 12.54
CA ILE A 429 31.13 -29.69 12.46
C ILE A 429 32.33 -30.50 11.95
N SER A 430 32.51 -31.74 12.39
CA SER A 430 33.60 -32.61 11.92
C SER A 430 33.52 -32.96 10.44
N ARG A 431 32.32 -32.94 9.84
CA ARG A 431 32.11 -33.13 8.39
C ARG A 431 32.28 -31.83 7.61
N LEU A 432 31.82 -30.72 8.18
CA LEU A 432 31.92 -29.39 7.58
C LEU A 432 33.36 -28.90 7.49
N THR A 433 34.25 -29.42 8.34
CA THR A 433 35.60 -28.88 8.55
C THR A 433 36.65 -29.97 8.72
N VAL A 434 37.89 -29.68 8.30
CA VAL A 434 39.01 -30.63 8.46
C VAL A 434 39.77 -30.35 9.77
N ASN A 435 39.94 -31.37 10.62
CA ASN A 435 40.73 -31.34 11.87
C ASN A 435 40.26 -30.36 12.97
N THR A 436 38.95 -30.09 13.06
CA THR A 436 38.41 -29.17 14.08
C THR A 436 38.30 -29.80 15.46
N LYS A 437 38.98 -29.19 16.45
CA LYS A 437 38.81 -29.53 17.86
C LYS A 437 37.59 -28.81 18.45
N VAL A 438 36.45 -29.51 18.48
CA VAL A 438 35.25 -29.05 19.19
C VAL A 438 35.45 -29.25 20.70
N SER A 439 35.55 -28.16 21.45
CA SER A 439 35.76 -28.22 22.91
C SER A 439 34.43 -28.32 23.64
N VAL A 440 34.23 -29.37 24.44
CA VAL A 440 33.04 -29.56 25.27
C VAL A 440 33.43 -29.40 26.74
N ILE A 441 32.86 -28.40 27.40
CA ILE A 441 33.09 -28.11 28.81
C ILE A 441 31.82 -28.47 29.57
N LYS A 442 31.92 -29.37 30.56
CA LYS A 442 30.84 -29.69 31.48
C LYS A 442 30.92 -28.76 32.70
N ASN A 443 29.85 -28.02 32.95
CA ASN A 443 29.64 -27.25 34.17
C ASN A 443 28.71 -28.02 35.12
N SER A 444 28.51 -27.50 36.34
CA SER A 444 27.64 -28.10 37.36
C SER A 444 26.20 -28.37 36.88
N SER A 445 25.66 -27.55 35.97
CA SER A 445 24.27 -27.66 35.51
C SER A 445 24.08 -27.50 33.99
N SER A 446 25.16 -27.50 33.20
CA SER A 446 25.09 -27.28 31.74
C SER A 446 26.32 -27.81 31.01
N TYR A 447 26.17 -28.03 29.71
CA TYR A 447 27.29 -28.23 28.79
C TYR A 447 27.52 -26.98 27.96
N ARG A 448 28.79 -26.72 27.65
CA ARG A 448 29.18 -25.63 26.77
C ARG A 448 30.09 -26.14 25.67
N ILE A 449 29.64 -26.00 24.43
CA ILE A 449 30.47 -26.26 23.25
C ILE A 449 31.14 -24.95 22.85
N ILE A 450 32.45 -24.98 22.63
CA ILE A 450 33.21 -23.83 22.14
C ILE A 450 34.03 -24.26 20.91
N ILE A 451 33.85 -23.53 19.82
CA ILE A 451 34.59 -23.71 18.57
C ILE A 451 35.37 -22.42 18.31
N TYR A 452 36.70 -22.50 18.38
CA TYR A 452 37.60 -21.37 18.22
C TYR A 452 38.01 -21.20 16.75
N ASP A 453 37.18 -20.50 15.98
CA ASP A 453 37.51 -20.24 14.58
C ASP A 453 36.92 -18.92 14.06
N LYS A 454 37.75 -18.17 13.32
CA LYS A 454 37.37 -16.86 12.79
C LYS A 454 36.35 -16.98 11.67
N VAL A 455 36.53 -17.91 10.73
CA VAL A 455 35.70 -18.04 9.54
C VAL A 455 34.30 -18.53 9.93
N LEU A 456 34.21 -19.57 10.76
CA LEU A 456 32.93 -20.05 11.32
C LEU A 456 32.22 -18.96 12.13
N THR A 457 32.95 -18.26 13.01
CA THR A 457 32.33 -17.19 13.82
C THR A 457 31.71 -16.10 12.96
N LEU A 458 32.40 -15.70 11.87
CA LEU A 458 31.86 -14.72 10.92
C LEU A 458 30.70 -15.31 10.10
N LEU A 459 30.78 -16.57 9.66
CA LEU A 459 29.69 -17.24 8.95
C LEU A 459 28.39 -17.25 9.77
N PHE A 460 28.43 -17.82 10.98
CA PHE A 460 27.25 -17.88 11.85
C PHE A 460 26.69 -16.49 12.20
N ARG A 461 27.58 -15.51 12.40
CA ARG A 461 27.19 -14.14 12.69
C ARG A 461 26.48 -13.46 11.53
N ASN A 462 26.89 -13.71 10.29
CA ASN A 462 26.26 -13.11 9.11
C ASN A 462 24.98 -13.86 8.71
N LEU A 463 24.92 -15.19 8.91
CA LEU A 463 23.73 -15.99 8.58
C LEU A 463 22.59 -15.86 9.58
N ALA A 464 22.90 -15.76 10.87
CA ALA A 464 21.93 -15.58 11.94
C ALA A 464 22.42 -14.47 12.90
N PRO A 465 22.36 -13.21 12.46
CA PRO A 465 22.82 -12.07 13.26
C PRO A 465 21.94 -11.84 14.49
N GLY A 466 22.50 -11.14 15.47
CA GLY A 466 21.77 -10.65 16.64
C GLY A 466 21.90 -11.52 17.90
N ASN A 467 21.30 -11.02 18.97
CA ASN A 467 21.20 -11.70 20.26
C ASN A 467 19.82 -12.39 20.40
N ALA A 468 19.54 -13.02 21.54
CA ALA A 468 18.29 -13.76 21.77
C ALA A 468 16.99 -12.96 21.49
N ARG A 469 17.02 -11.62 21.54
CA ARG A 469 15.85 -10.75 21.26
C ARG A 469 15.70 -10.39 19.78
N ASN A 470 16.76 -10.53 18.98
CA ASN A 470 16.78 -10.07 17.59
C ASN A 470 17.20 -11.16 16.58
N LYS A 471 17.33 -12.42 17.02
CA LYS A 471 17.62 -13.55 16.11
C LYS A 471 16.53 -13.68 15.04
N ARG A 472 16.92 -14.20 13.87
CA ARG A 472 16.09 -14.38 12.68
C ARG A 472 16.21 -15.81 12.16
N VAL A 473 15.28 -16.24 11.31
CA VAL A 473 15.51 -17.40 10.45
C VAL A 473 16.56 -17.01 9.41
N PRO A 474 17.63 -17.78 9.18
CA PRO A 474 18.59 -17.47 8.12
C PRO A 474 17.91 -17.44 6.75
N TRP A 475 18.19 -16.42 5.95
CA TRP A 475 17.56 -16.25 4.62
C TRP A 475 17.79 -17.46 3.70
N ILE A 476 18.94 -18.12 3.82
CA ILE A 476 19.24 -19.37 3.10
C ILE A 476 18.27 -20.50 3.46
N ILE A 477 17.85 -20.60 4.72
CA ILE A 477 16.89 -21.60 5.18
C ILE A 477 15.51 -21.26 4.66
N LEU A 478 15.11 -19.97 4.74
CA LEU A 478 13.85 -19.48 4.19
C LEU A 478 13.69 -19.77 2.69
N ASN A 479 14.81 -19.91 1.97
CA ASN A 479 14.84 -20.21 0.54
C ASN A 479 15.29 -21.62 0.21
N SER A 480 15.37 -22.53 1.19
CA SER A 480 15.77 -23.93 0.96
C SER A 480 14.59 -24.80 0.51
N LYS A 481 14.85 -26.07 0.20
CA LYS A 481 13.77 -27.04 -0.05
C LYS A 481 12.96 -27.33 1.23
N PRO A 482 11.69 -27.77 1.14
CA PRO A 482 10.84 -28.03 2.30
C PRO A 482 11.47 -28.94 3.36
N GLU A 483 12.19 -29.98 2.95
CA GLU A 483 12.83 -30.94 3.87
C GLU A 483 13.88 -30.25 4.74
N VAL A 484 14.67 -29.36 4.15
CA VAL A 484 15.71 -28.57 4.82
C VAL A 484 15.09 -27.55 5.79
N MET A 485 14.01 -26.89 5.38
CA MET A 485 13.26 -25.97 6.26
C MET A 485 12.71 -26.70 7.50
N LEU A 486 12.16 -27.91 7.30
CA LEU A 486 11.60 -28.73 8.36
C LEU A 486 12.67 -29.19 9.35
N GLU A 487 13.86 -29.57 8.87
CA GLU A 487 14.98 -29.94 9.73
C GLU A 487 15.49 -28.78 10.59
N PHE A 488 15.53 -27.56 10.03
CA PHE A 488 15.82 -26.35 10.82
C PHE A 488 14.78 -26.14 11.94
N ILE A 489 13.48 -26.24 11.62
CA ILE A 489 12.39 -26.09 12.60
C ILE A 489 12.51 -27.14 13.71
N LYS A 490 12.73 -28.41 13.35
CA LYS A 490 12.92 -29.51 14.31
C LYS A 490 14.08 -29.22 15.25
N ALA A 491 15.25 -28.85 14.73
CA ALA A 491 16.42 -28.56 15.54
C ALA A 491 16.22 -27.34 16.45
N TRP A 492 15.56 -26.28 15.96
CA TRP A 492 15.23 -25.13 16.79
C TRP A 492 14.25 -25.49 17.93
N VAL A 493 13.22 -26.30 17.65
CA VAL A 493 12.27 -26.80 18.65
C VAL A 493 12.92 -27.75 19.65
N MET A 494 13.77 -28.68 19.20
CA MET A 494 14.54 -29.55 20.10
C MET A 494 15.46 -28.74 21.00
N GLY A 495 16.07 -27.68 20.44
CA GLY A 495 16.90 -26.77 21.19
C GLY A 495 16.10 -26.00 22.25
N ASP A 496 15.13 -25.16 21.89
CA ASP A 496 14.49 -24.21 22.82
C ASP A 496 12.98 -24.42 23.03
N SER A 497 12.48 -25.62 22.73
CA SER A 497 11.07 -26.00 22.86
C SER A 497 10.10 -25.10 22.07
N GLY A 498 10.57 -24.48 20.99
CA GLY A 498 9.77 -23.55 20.18
C GLY A 498 9.49 -22.20 20.86
N VAL A 499 10.27 -21.86 21.89
CA VAL A 499 10.16 -20.60 22.63
C VAL A 499 11.22 -19.62 22.15
N THR A 500 10.86 -18.35 22.01
CA THR A 500 11.83 -17.28 21.67
C THR A 500 11.47 -15.95 22.33
N ALA A 501 12.49 -15.17 22.71
CA ALA A 501 12.33 -13.77 23.10
C ALA A 501 12.31 -12.85 21.87
N SER A 502 12.67 -13.36 20.70
CA SER A 502 12.69 -12.57 19.48
C SER A 502 11.35 -12.58 18.78
N ARG A 503 10.72 -11.40 18.75
CA ARG A 503 9.55 -11.12 17.92
C ARG A 503 9.86 -11.46 16.46
N TRP A 504 11.03 -11.07 15.96
CA TRP A 504 11.39 -11.35 14.58
C TRP A 504 11.53 -12.83 14.27
N LEU A 505 12.21 -13.61 15.13
CA LEU A 505 12.27 -15.06 14.93
C LEU A 505 10.88 -15.71 14.92
N ALA A 506 9.98 -15.28 15.82
CA ALA A 506 8.61 -15.79 15.85
C ALA A 506 7.86 -15.47 14.55
N SER A 507 7.98 -14.25 14.04
CA SER A 507 7.38 -13.83 12.76
C SER A 507 7.96 -14.61 11.58
N ASP A 508 9.29 -14.69 11.47
CA ASP A 508 9.98 -15.41 10.40
C ASP A 508 9.58 -16.89 10.39
N VAL A 509 9.46 -17.51 11.56
CA VAL A 509 8.98 -18.89 11.68
C VAL A 509 7.54 -19.01 11.18
N GLN A 510 6.63 -18.07 11.49
CA GLN A 510 5.27 -18.09 10.91
C GLN A 510 5.30 -17.98 9.39
N TYR A 511 6.14 -17.12 8.81
CA TYR A 511 6.33 -17.03 7.36
C TYR A 511 6.92 -18.31 6.76
N LEU A 512 7.90 -18.94 7.43
CA LEU A 512 8.48 -20.22 7.03
C LEU A 512 7.42 -21.34 7.02
N PHE A 513 6.50 -21.35 7.98
CA PHE A 513 5.38 -22.28 7.97
C PHE A 513 4.38 -21.96 6.85
N LEU A 514 4.13 -20.68 6.54
CA LEU A 514 3.27 -20.28 5.41
C LEU A 514 3.83 -20.76 4.06
N THR A 515 5.16 -20.74 3.86
CA THR A 515 5.78 -21.30 2.64
C THR A 515 5.66 -22.83 2.56
N LEU A 516 5.36 -23.49 3.68
CA LEU A 516 5.07 -24.92 3.77
C LEU A 516 3.56 -25.22 3.75
N GLY A 517 2.70 -24.20 3.55
CA GLY A 517 1.23 -24.33 3.55
C GLY A 517 0.60 -24.54 4.94
N ILE A 518 1.34 -24.21 6.01
CA ILE A 518 0.96 -24.43 7.40
C ILE A 518 0.74 -23.09 8.11
N LEU A 519 -0.41 -22.94 8.75
CA LEU A 519 -0.75 -21.74 9.50
C LEU A 519 -0.30 -21.84 10.97
N ALA A 520 0.98 -21.58 11.25
CA ALA A 520 1.50 -21.61 12.62
C ALA A 520 0.95 -20.47 13.51
N SER A 521 0.86 -20.74 14.82
CA SER A 521 0.35 -19.80 15.82
C SER A 521 1.32 -19.62 16.99
N PHE A 522 1.39 -18.42 17.55
CA PHE A 522 2.18 -18.12 18.75
C PHE A 522 1.30 -17.59 19.88
N SER A 523 1.54 -18.06 21.11
CA SER A 523 1.11 -17.33 22.32
C SER A 523 2.17 -16.33 22.72
N THR A 524 1.74 -15.13 23.10
CA THR A 524 2.61 -14.17 23.78
C THR A 524 2.37 -14.24 25.28
N GLN A 525 3.43 -14.38 26.08
CA GLN A 525 3.37 -14.26 27.53
C GLN A 525 4.34 -13.18 28.00
N LYS A 526 3.88 -12.28 28.87
CA LYS A 526 4.76 -11.38 29.62
C LYS A 526 5.12 -12.06 30.93
N ILE A 527 6.41 -12.33 31.13
CA ILE A 527 6.91 -12.92 32.38
C ILE A 527 7.61 -11.81 33.15
N HIS A 528 7.05 -11.46 34.30
CA HIS A 528 7.67 -10.60 35.30
C HIS A 528 8.38 -11.49 36.32
N ASN A 529 9.71 -11.40 36.40
CA ASN A 529 10.56 -12.16 37.34
C ASN A 529 10.14 -13.63 37.54
N GLY A 530 10.21 -14.43 36.46
CA GLY A 530 9.72 -15.81 36.44
C GLY A 530 10.63 -16.81 35.74
N LYS A 531 10.20 -18.08 35.68
CA LYS A 531 10.88 -19.15 34.93
C LYS A 531 10.14 -19.46 33.64
N LEU A 532 10.89 -19.66 32.55
CA LEU A 532 10.37 -20.15 31.27
C LEU A 532 9.87 -21.60 31.37
N PRO A 533 9.10 -22.13 30.39
CA PRO A 533 8.71 -23.54 30.34
C PRO A 533 9.89 -24.52 30.41
N ASN A 534 11.08 -24.08 29.98
CA ASN A 534 12.34 -24.83 30.09
C ASN A 534 13.11 -24.61 31.43
N GLY A 535 12.51 -23.94 32.41
CA GLY A 535 13.05 -23.74 33.76
C GLY A 535 14.02 -22.55 33.93
N ARG A 536 14.39 -21.82 32.87
CA ARG A 536 15.33 -20.68 32.95
C ARG A 536 14.69 -19.44 33.57
N ARG A 537 15.39 -18.78 34.51
CA ARG A 537 14.95 -17.49 35.10
C ARG A 537 15.09 -16.34 34.10
N CYS A 538 14.12 -15.43 34.07
CA CYS A 538 14.15 -14.23 33.24
C CYS A 538 13.57 -13.01 33.96
N VAL A 539 14.08 -11.83 33.61
CA VAL A 539 13.64 -10.50 34.07
C VAL A 539 12.92 -9.81 32.92
N ASP A 540 11.66 -9.41 33.16
CA ASP A 540 10.82 -8.52 32.36
C ASP A 540 11.03 -8.58 30.84
N THR A 541 10.53 -9.65 30.20
CA THR A 541 10.55 -9.76 28.73
C THR A 541 9.30 -10.48 28.22
N SER A 542 8.77 -10.05 27.06
CA SER A 542 7.73 -10.78 26.33
C SER A 542 8.34 -11.99 25.63
N TRP A 543 7.72 -13.16 25.78
CA TRP A 543 8.15 -14.39 25.12
C TRP A 543 7.06 -14.91 24.19
N TYR A 544 7.51 -15.45 23.06
CA TYR A 544 6.68 -16.06 22.03
C TYR A 544 6.83 -17.57 22.14
N ASN A 545 5.74 -18.26 22.47
CA ASN A 545 5.69 -19.70 22.53
C ASN A 545 4.91 -20.23 21.34
N LEU A 546 5.59 -20.99 20.48
CA LEU A 546 5.00 -21.62 19.31
C LEU A 546 3.94 -22.63 19.76
N LYS A 547 2.67 -22.36 19.44
CA LYS A 547 1.56 -23.29 19.65
C LYS A 547 1.58 -24.32 18.53
N LEU A 548 2.41 -25.33 18.69
CA LEU A 548 2.25 -26.57 17.94
C LEU A 548 1.38 -27.53 18.75
N PRO A 549 0.46 -28.27 18.11
CA PRO A 549 -0.13 -29.45 18.74
C PRO A 549 1.01 -30.44 19.02
N TYR A 550 1.28 -30.69 20.31
CA TYR A 550 2.18 -31.67 20.90
C TYR A 550 3.08 -32.45 19.92
N LEU A 551 4.34 -32.04 19.80
CA LEU A 551 5.36 -32.83 19.10
C LEU A 551 6.06 -33.78 20.07
N THR A 552 5.64 -35.03 20.07
CA THR A 552 6.53 -36.17 20.27
C THR A 552 7.11 -36.56 18.91
N THR A 553 8.37 -36.21 18.67
CA THR A 553 9.34 -36.79 17.70
C THR A 553 9.00 -36.96 16.20
N ASN A 554 7.77 -36.78 15.70
CA ASN A 554 7.44 -37.08 14.29
C ASN A 554 6.67 -35.95 13.57
N VAL A 555 7.37 -34.86 13.29
CA VAL A 555 6.81 -33.62 12.71
C VAL A 555 6.15 -33.77 11.32
N PRO A 556 6.70 -34.53 10.34
CA PRO A 556 6.15 -34.55 8.98
C PRO A 556 4.79 -35.24 8.83
N SER A 557 4.52 -36.28 9.63
CA SER A 557 3.25 -37.02 9.61
C SER A 557 2.11 -36.25 10.29
N ILE A 558 2.42 -35.51 11.37
CA ILE A 558 1.48 -34.65 12.09
C ILE A 558 1.07 -33.42 11.26
N MET A 559 2.02 -32.83 10.51
CA MET A 559 1.74 -31.70 9.63
C MET A 559 0.75 -31.99 8.51
N LYS A 560 0.64 -33.26 8.05
CA LYS A 560 -0.32 -33.67 7.01
C LYS A 560 -1.71 -34.05 7.57
N THR A 561 -1.84 -34.30 8.88
CA THR A 561 -3.04 -34.95 9.46
C THR A 561 -3.74 -34.15 10.55
N ASP A 562 -3.20 -33.03 11.02
CA ASP A 562 -3.81 -32.28 12.12
C ASP A 562 -5.03 -31.44 11.70
N ARG A 563 -6.22 -31.96 12.05
CA ARG A 563 -7.52 -31.30 11.83
C ARG A 563 -7.60 -29.87 12.39
N ARG A 564 -6.86 -29.50 13.45
CA ARG A 564 -6.94 -28.15 14.04
C ARG A 564 -6.30 -27.07 13.18
N LEU A 565 -5.23 -27.39 12.44
CA LEU A 565 -4.53 -26.45 11.55
C LEU A 565 -5.30 -26.25 10.23
N ASN A 566 -5.91 -27.32 9.71
CA ASN A 566 -6.81 -27.23 8.56
C ASN A 566 -8.10 -26.44 8.88
N ASN A 567 -8.55 -26.43 10.13
CA ASN A 567 -9.76 -25.71 10.53
C ASN A 567 -9.65 -24.17 10.38
N LEU A 568 -8.47 -23.58 10.41
CA LEU A 568 -8.31 -22.12 10.28
C LEU A 568 -8.45 -21.61 8.83
N LYS A 569 -8.31 -22.53 7.85
CA LYS A 569 -8.66 -22.31 6.43
C LYS A 569 -10.18 -22.34 6.22
N LEU A 570 -10.92 -22.94 7.14
CA LEU A 570 -12.37 -23.08 7.02
C LEU A 570 -13.10 -21.77 7.36
N ILE A 571 -14.15 -21.49 6.59
CA ILE A 571 -15.02 -20.33 6.74
C ILE A 571 -15.72 -20.39 8.12
N PRO A 572 -15.68 -19.34 8.94
CA PRO A 572 -16.46 -19.28 10.18
C PRO A 572 -17.97 -19.33 9.90
N VAL A 573 -18.71 -20.16 10.64
CA VAL A 573 -20.18 -20.27 10.47
C VAL A 573 -20.87 -18.93 10.77
N SER A 574 -20.31 -18.16 11.71
CA SER A 574 -20.76 -16.80 12.02
C SER A 574 -20.65 -15.83 10.86
N CYS A 575 -19.81 -16.14 9.87
CA CYS A 575 -19.61 -15.33 8.68
C CYS A 575 -20.28 -15.96 7.46
N LEU A 576 -21.23 -16.89 7.59
CA LEU A 576 -22.01 -17.38 6.46
C LEU A 576 -23.22 -16.47 6.18
N PRO A 577 -23.61 -16.27 4.91
CA PRO A 577 -24.86 -15.59 4.55
C PRO A 577 -26.07 -16.19 5.28
N SER A 578 -27.09 -15.37 5.55
CA SER A 578 -28.23 -15.78 6.38
C SER A 578 -28.99 -17.00 5.84
N LEU A 579 -29.16 -17.09 4.52
CA LEU A 579 -29.86 -18.20 3.85
C LEU A 579 -29.10 -19.53 4.03
N ILE A 580 -27.77 -19.49 3.98
CA ILE A 580 -26.88 -20.65 4.16
C ILE A 580 -26.62 -20.95 5.64
N ARG A 581 -26.65 -19.93 6.50
CA ARG A 581 -26.52 -20.06 7.95
C ARG A 581 -27.65 -20.94 8.51
N ASN A 582 -28.87 -20.77 8.01
CA ASN A 582 -30.02 -21.61 8.38
C ASN A 582 -29.87 -23.08 7.95
N PHE A 583 -29.16 -23.35 6.85
CA PHE A 583 -28.83 -24.70 6.40
C PHE A 583 -27.68 -25.33 7.22
N SER A 584 -26.70 -24.52 7.64
CA SER A 584 -25.49 -24.97 8.37
C SER A 584 -25.66 -25.10 9.89
N TYR A 585 -26.67 -24.43 10.48
CA TYR A 585 -26.95 -24.46 11.93
C TYR A 585 -27.18 -25.88 12.49
N TYR A 586 -27.55 -26.83 11.63
CA TYR A 586 -27.78 -28.23 12.00
C TYR A 586 -26.50 -29.10 12.13
N TYR A 587 -25.30 -28.62 11.74
CA TYR A 587 -24.15 -29.53 11.54
C TYR A 587 -22.77 -29.11 12.09
N SER A 588 -22.57 -27.91 12.66
CA SER A 588 -21.32 -27.62 13.42
C SER A 588 -21.46 -26.41 14.37
N LYS A 589 -20.63 -26.35 15.42
CA LYS A 589 -20.68 -25.27 16.44
C LYS A 589 -19.82 -24.03 16.12
N CYS A 590 -18.90 -24.03 15.13
CA CYS A 590 -17.99 -22.88 14.89
C CYS A 590 -17.52 -22.58 13.43
N ARG A 591 -17.15 -23.58 12.59
CA ARG A 591 -16.58 -23.37 11.21
C ARG A 591 -17.08 -24.43 10.20
N VAL A 592 -17.16 -24.08 8.91
CA VAL A 592 -17.66 -24.94 7.81
C VAL A 592 -16.70 -26.08 7.51
N THR A 593 -17.06 -27.31 7.82
CA THR A 593 -16.21 -28.49 7.59
C THR A 593 -16.29 -28.99 6.14
N GLU A 594 -15.33 -29.80 5.70
CA GLU A 594 -15.38 -30.50 4.39
C GLU A 594 -16.68 -31.29 4.19
N SER A 595 -17.25 -31.87 5.25
CA SER A 595 -18.53 -32.58 5.16
C SER A 595 -19.70 -31.64 4.88
N ILE A 596 -19.62 -30.38 5.29
CA ILE A 596 -20.62 -29.36 5.00
C ILE A 596 -20.40 -28.82 3.59
N LEU A 597 -19.15 -28.56 3.18
CA LEU A 597 -18.82 -28.17 1.81
C LEU A 597 -19.34 -29.18 0.78
N LYS A 598 -19.13 -30.48 0.98
CA LYS A 598 -19.71 -31.52 0.09
C LYS A 598 -21.24 -31.47 -0.02
N LYS A 599 -21.94 -31.03 1.03
CA LYS A 599 -23.40 -30.86 0.99
C LYS A 599 -23.78 -29.58 0.25
N ILE A 600 -22.98 -28.52 0.38
CA ILE A 600 -23.11 -27.26 -0.36
C ILE A 600 -22.83 -27.49 -1.85
N ASP A 601 -21.78 -28.21 -2.22
CA ASP A 601 -21.48 -28.58 -3.61
C ASP A 601 -22.64 -29.35 -4.24
N ARG A 602 -23.17 -30.35 -3.52
CA ARG A 602 -24.34 -31.12 -3.98
C ARG A 602 -25.59 -30.24 -4.16
N LEU A 603 -25.77 -29.24 -3.30
CA LEU A 603 -26.86 -28.26 -3.43
C LEU A 603 -26.59 -27.33 -4.63
N ASN A 604 -25.35 -26.93 -4.87
CA ASN A 604 -24.93 -26.13 -6.03
C ASN A 604 -25.24 -26.86 -7.34
N ASP A 605 -24.78 -28.10 -7.49
CA ASP A 605 -25.04 -28.94 -8.67
C ASP A 605 -26.54 -29.04 -8.96
N TYR A 606 -27.34 -29.17 -7.89
CA TYR A 606 -28.79 -29.26 -7.99
C TYR A 606 -29.43 -27.94 -8.46
N LEU A 607 -29.00 -26.80 -7.89
CA LEU A 607 -29.48 -25.47 -8.27
C LEU A 607 -29.04 -25.10 -9.71
N GLN A 608 -27.81 -25.41 -10.09
CA GLN A 608 -27.27 -25.24 -11.45
C GLN A 608 -28.03 -26.09 -12.48
N THR A 609 -28.49 -27.28 -12.10
CA THR A 609 -29.33 -28.13 -12.98
C THR A 609 -30.71 -27.51 -13.19
N ILE A 610 -31.29 -26.91 -12.13
CA ILE A 610 -32.58 -26.21 -12.24
C ILE A 610 -32.44 -24.91 -13.05
N SER A 611 -31.36 -24.14 -12.84
CA SER A 611 -31.13 -22.86 -13.52
C SER A 611 -30.99 -23.01 -15.04
N LYS A 612 -30.39 -24.12 -15.51
CA LYS A 612 -30.26 -24.46 -16.93
C LYS A 612 -31.56 -24.96 -17.59
N GLY A 613 -32.61 -25.19 -16.79
CA GLY A 613 -33.91 -25.68 -17.28
C GLY A 613 -33.95 -27.19 -17.54
N ASP A 614 -32.93 -27.92 -17.13
CA ASP A 614 -32.76 -29.37 -17.35
C ASP A 614 -33.44 -30.23 -16.26
N ALA A 615 -34.06 -29.60 -15.26
CA ALA A 615 -34.68 -30.29 -14.13
C ALA A 615 -36.16 -30.64 -14.38
N GLU A 616 -36.44 -31.87 -14.80
CA GLU A 616 -37.80 -32.43 -14.86
C GLU A 616 -38.40 -32.70 -13.46
N LEU A 617 -39.74 -32.59 -13.34
CA LEU A 617 -40.46 -32.93 -12.11
C LEU A 617 -40.30 -34.42 -11.78
N LYS A 618 -39.74 -34.72 -10.61
CA LYS A 618 -39.63 -36.09 -10.11
C LYS A 618 -41.02 -36.68 -9.85
N THR A 619 -41.20 -37.97 -10.19
CA THR A 619 -42.41 -38.73 -9.84
C THR A 619 -42.67 -38.68 -8.34
N ARG A 620 -43.95 -38.79 -7.93
CA ARG A 620 -44.40 -38.62 -6.52
C ARG A 620 -43.57 -39.44 -5.51
N SER A 621 -43.18 -40.67 -5.87
CA SER A 621 -42.32 -41.55 -5.07
C SER A 621 -40.86 -41.05 -4.96
N LYS A 622 -40.26 -40.58 -6.06
CA LYS A 622 -38.88 -40.03 -6.07
C LYS A 622 -38.79 -38.67 -5.36
N ALA A 623 -39.81 -37.82 -5.47
CA ALA A 623 -39.88 -36.53 -4.79
C ALA A 623 -40.01 -36.68 -3.26
N ALA A 624 -40.70 -37.71 -2.77
CA ALA A 624 -40.81 -37.99 -1.34
C ALA A 624 -39.44 -38.38 -0.72
N ASN A 625 -38.62 -39.11 -1.46
CA ASN A 625 -37.31 -39.60 -1.00
C ASN A 625 -36.15 -38.62 -1.21
N ASP A 626 -36.36 -37.48 -1.89
CA ASP A 626 -35.33 -36.47 -2.09
C ASP A 626 -35.49 -35.28 -1.13
N GLY A 627 -34.63 -35.23 -0.12
CA GLY A 627 -34.64 -34.19 0.90
C GLY A 627 -34.27 -32.78 0.37
N LEU A 628 -33.41 -32.68 -0.65
CA LEU A 628 -33.01 -31.40 -1.26
C LEU A 628 -34.15 -30.83 -2.10
N TYR A 629 -34.82 -31.70 -2.86
CA TYR A 629 -36.01 -31.33 -3.63
C TYR A 629 -37.13 -30.76 -2.73
N ARG A 630 -37.38 -31.42 -1.59
CA ARG A 630 -38.36 -30.93 -0.60
C ARG A 630 -37.92 -29.64 0.07
N PHE A 631 -36.64 -29.51 0.41
CA PHE A 631 -36.10 -28.29 1.02
C PHE A 631 -36.23 -27.07 0.10
N LEU A 632 -35.93 -27.21 -1.19
CA LEU A 632 -35.99 -26.12 -2.16
C LEU A 632 -37.43 -25.63 -2.39
N LEU A 633 -38.39 -26.55 -2.52
CA LEU A 633 -39.81 -26.18 -2.64
C LEU A 633 -40.37 -25.63 -1.32
N GLY A 634 -40.07 -26.27 -0.20
CA GLY A 634 -40.59 -25.90 1.12
C GLY A 634 -40.04 -24.57 1.65
N SER A 635 -38.83 -24.19 1.24
CA SER A 635 -38.19 -22.92 1.62
C SER A 635 -38.42 -21.79 0.60
N GLY A 636 -39.14 -22.09 -0.48
CA GLY A 636 -39.48 -21.14 -1.55
C GLY A 636 -38.29 -20.76 -2.44
N PHE A 637 -37.26 -21.59 -2.55
CA PHE A 637 -36.11 -21.35 -3.45
C PHE A 637 -36.42 -21.77 -4.89
N ALA A 638 -37.30 -22.75 -5.08
CA ALA A 638 -37.75 -23.18 -6.41
C ALA A 638 -39.27 -23.31 -6.44
N ASN A 639 -39.86 -23.15 -7.63
CA ASN A 639 -41.27 -23.34 -7.90
C ASN A 639 -41.49 -24.34 -9.02
N LYS A 640 -42.71 -24.88 -9.10
CA LYS A 640 -43.12 -25.77 -10.19
C LYS A 640 -43.73 -24.93 -11.31
N ASN A 641 -43.30 -25.15 -12.54
CA ASN A 641 -43.90 -24.57 -13.74
C ASN A 641 -44.14 -25.68 -14.78
N GLY A 642 -45.39 -26.12 -14.93
CA GLY A 642 -45.74 -27.27 -15.77
C GLY A 642 -45.06 -28.56 -15.28
N GLN A 643 -44.30 -29.23 -16.16
CA GLN A 643 -43.50 -30.43 -15.84
C GLN A 643 -42.07 -30.15 -15.37
N ARG A 644 -41.70 -28.89 -15.11
CA ARG A 644 -40.33 -28.51 -14.75
C ARG A 644 -40.26 -27.78 -13.41
N LEU A 645 -39.08 -27.84 -12.78
CA LEU A 645 -38.71 -26.94 -11.70
C LEU A 645 -38.07 -25.68 -12.29
N ILE A 646 -38.40 -24.52 -11.71
CA ILE A 646 -37.72 -23.25 -11.99
C ILE A 646 -37.26 -22.63 -10.68
N LEU A 647 -36.11 -21.94 -10.70
CA LEU A 647 -35.67 -21.16 -9.55
C LEU A 647 -36.54 -19.92 -9.39
N THR A 648 -36.77 -19.55 -8.14
CA THR A 648 -37.30 -18.24 -7.77
C THR A 648 -36.15 -17.23 -7.67
N ASN A 649 -36.43 -15.93 -7.56
CA ASN A 649 -35.38 -14.92 -7.29
C ASN A 649 -34.54 -15.29 -6.06
N LYS A 650 -35.18 -15.74 -4.99
CA LYS A 650 -34.54 -16.24 -3.77
C LYS A 650 -33.64 -17.46 -4.02
N GLY A 651 -33.99 -18.30 -5.01
CA GLY A 651 -33.19 -19.44 -5.44
C GLY A 651 -31.96 -19.04 -6.25
N TYR A 652 -32.06 -17.98 -7.06
CA TYR A 652 -30.91 -17.39 -7.75
C TYR A 652 -29.96 -16.70 -6.76
N GLU A 653 -30.50 -15.96 -5.78
CA GLU A 653 -29.70 -15.38 -4.68
C GLU A 653 -28.94 -16.45 -3.90
N LEU A 654 -29.61 -17.56 -3.53
CA LEU A 654 -28.95 -18.68 -2.86
C LEU A 654 -27.85 -19.32 -3.73
N LEU A 655 -28.06 -19.41 -5.04
CA LEU A 655 -27.07 -19.96 -5.98
C LEU A 655 -25.82 -19.08 -6.02
N GLU A 656 -25.98 -17.75 -6.10
CA GLU A 656 -24.87 -16.80 -6.08
C GLU A 656 -24.10 -16.84 -4.74
N GLU A 657 -24.79 -16.89 -3.61
CA GLU A 657 -24.16 -17.04 -2.29
C GLU A 657 -23.33 -18.33 -2.19
N ILE A 658 -23.86 -19.45 -2.72
CA ILE A 658 -23.17 -20.74 -2.73
C ILE A 658 -21.93 -20.71 -3.63
N ASP A 659 -22.03 -20.14 -4.84
CA ASP A 659 -20.90 -20.02 -5.76
C ASP A 659 -19.79 -19.16 -5.16
N SER A 660 -20.13 -18.06 -4.49
CA SER A 660 -19.17 -17.22 -3.75
C SER A 660 -18.49 -17.96 -2.61
N LEU A 661 -19.23 -18.75 -1.82
CA LEU A 661 -18.64 -19.58 -0.77
C LEU A 661 -17.73 -20.69 -1.30
N ILE A 662 -18.07 -21.31 -2.43
CA ILE A 662 -17.23 -22.33 -3.07
C ILE A 662 -15.92 -21.70 -3.53
N LYS A 663 -15.96 -20.54 -4.20
CA LYS A 663 -14.77 -19.77 -4.57
C LYS A 663 -13.91 -19.46 -3.35
N LEU A 664 -14.52 -18.96 -2.27
CA LEU A 664 -13.83 -18.62 -1.03
C LEU A 664 -13.19 -19.86 -0.38
N SER A 665 -13.87 -21.00 -0.42
CA SER A 665 -13.39 -22.27 0.16
C SER A 665 -12.24 -22.90 -0.64
N ASN A 666 -12.23 -22.71 -1.96
CA ASN A 666 -11.15 -23.15 -2.85
C ASN A 666 -9.96 -22.17 -2.85
N GLY A 667 -10.18 -20.93 -2.39
CA GLY A 667 -9.14 -19.92 -2.24
C GLY A 667 -8.04 -20.33 -1.26
N ARG A 668 -6.86 -19.73 -1.41
CA ARG A 668 -5.71 -19.95 -0.51
C ARG A 668 -5.68 -18.93 0.64
N LEU A 669 -6.85 -18.70 1.24
CA LEU A 669 -7.04 -17.74 2.33
C LEU A 669 -7.24 -18.43 3.68
N SER A 670 -7.02 -17.68 4.76
CA SER A 670 -7.28 -18.07 6.14
C SER A 670 -7.96 -16.93 6.88
N PHE A 671 -8.87 -17.28 7.77
CA PHE A 671 -9.74 -16.30 8.45
C PHE A 671 -9.42 -16.30 9.94
N LEU A 672 -8.80 -15.23 10.41
CA LEU A 672 -8.17 -15.16 11.72
C LEU A 672 -8.98 -14.25 12.64
N LYS A 673 -9.52 -14.80 13.72
CA LYS A 673 -10.33 -14.00 14.65
C LYS A 673 -9.50 -12.92 15.32
N VAL A 674 -9.96 -11.68 15.27
CA VAL A 674 -9.42 -10.54 16.00
C VAL A 674 -9.72 -10.73 17.48
N VAL A 675 -8.69 -10.72 18.32
CA VAL A 675 -8.80 -10.91 19.77
C VAL A 675 -8.48 -9.65 20.56
N ARG A 676 -7.77 -8.69 19.94
CA ARG A 676 -7.41 -7.41 20.57
C ARG A 676 -7.14 -6.37 19.50
N VAL A 677 -7.56 -5.14 19.76
CA VAL A 677 -7.24 -3.95 18.97
C VAL A 677 -6.74 -2.89 19.97
N GLU A 678 -5.62 -2.25 19.69
CA GLU A 678 -5.04 -1.22 20.56
C GLU A 678 -4.52 -0.04 19.75
N THR A 679 -4.61 1.17 20.31
CA THR A 679 -4.01 2.37 19.74
C THR A 679 -2.58 2.53 20.25
N VAL A 680 -1.61 2.73 19.34
CA VAL A 680 -0.18 2.86 19.66
C VAL A 680 0.41 4.12 19.03
N LYS A 681 1.50 4.66 19.58
CA LYS A 681 2.22 5.76 18.93
C LYS A 681 3.02 5.24 17.74
N SER A 682 3.18 6.08 16.71
CA SER A 682 4.06 5.78 15.58
C SER A 682 5.47 5.43 16.04
N THR A 683 6.06 4.41 15.42
CA THR A 683 7.42 3.96 15.76
C THR A 683 8.50 4.72 14.99
N HIS A 684 8.09 5.45 13.95
CA HIS A 684 8.95 6.26 13.08
C HIS A 684 8.20 7.51 12.63
N GLU A 685 8.92 8.47 12.06
CA GLU A 685 8.33 9.67 11.47
C GLU A 685 7.62 9.42 10.14
N PHE A 686 7.78 8.22 9.54
CA PHE A 686 7.23 7.87 8.24
C PHE A 686 6.30 6.64 8.31
N VAL A 687 5.32 6.62 7.41
CA VAL A 687 4.47 5.49 7.01
C VAL A 687 4.72 5.20 5.52
N TYR A 688 4.48 3.97 5.08
CA TYR A 688 4.93 3.35 3.85
C TYR A 688 3.79 2.60 3.18
N ASP A 689 3.77 2.48 1.86
CA ASP A 689 2.79 1.64 1.15
C ASP A 689 3.37 1.13 -0.17
N LEU A 690 2.65 0.22 -0.83
CA LEU A 690 3.06 -0.41 -2.08
C LEU A 690 1.91 -0.45 -3.09
N SER A 691 2.26 -0.36 -4.37
CA SER A 691 1.32 -0.56 -5.48
C SER A 691 1.55 -1.91 -6.14
N VAL A 692 0.51 -2.73 -6.19
CA VAL A 692 0.46 -4.07 -6.79
C VAL A 692 -0.69 -4.11 -7.81
N PRO A 693 -0.41 -3.75 -9.07
CA PRO A 693 -1.41 -3.68 -10.13
C PRO A 693 -2.31 -4.91 -10.31
N GLY A 694 -3.61 -4.66 -10.27
CA GLY A 694 -4.65 -5.62 -10.63
C GLY A 694 -5.02 -6.60 -9.52
N HIS A 695 -4.33 -6.57 -8.38
CA HIS A 695 -4.69 -7.34 -7.18
C HIS A 695 -5.02 -6.40 -6.02
N GLU A 696 -4.37 -5.24 -5.95
CA GLU A 696 -4.64 -4.21 -4.95
C GLU A 696 -4.50 -4.68 -3.50
N ASN A 697 -3.63 -5.65 -3.25
CA ASN A 697 -3.33 -6.14 -1.91
C ASN A 697 -1.92 -6.67 -1.79
N PHE A 698 -1.43 -6.76 -0.55
CA PHE A 698 -0.14 -7.37 -0.24
C PHE A 698 -0.12 -7.96 1.16
N VAL A 699 0.82 -8.88 1.41
CA VAL A 699 1.03 -9.47 2.73
C VAL A 699 2.02 -8.63 3.53
N ALA A 700 1.58 -8.18 4.72
CA ALA A 700 2.42 -7.48 5.67
C ALA A 700 2.09 -7.87 7.12
N GLY A 701 2.93 -7.42 8.04
CA GLY A 701 2.73 -7.55 9.47
C GLY A 701 3.36 -8.79 10.10
N PHE A 702 3.31 -8.85 11.42
CA PHE A 702 3.83 -9.97 12.20
C PHE A 702 3.07 -11.26 11.86
N GLY A 703 3.78 -12.20 11.23
CA GLY A 703 3.27 -13.48 10.74
C GLY A 703 2.35 -13.42 9.52
N GLY A 704 2.19 -12.24 8.90
CA GLY A 704 1.51 -12.02 7.63
C GLY A 704 -0.03 -11.98 7.69
N VAL A 705 -0.60 -10.85 7.29
CA VAL A 705 -2.03 -10.65 6.98
C VAL A 705 -2.15 -9.85 5.67
N PHE A 706 -3.30 -9.93 5.00
CA PHE A 706 -3.52 -9.12 3.80
C PHE A 706 -3.90 -7.68 4.17
N CYS A 707 -3.14 -6.76 3.63
CA CYS A 707 -3.38 -5.32 3.63
C CYS A 707 -3.89 -4.93 2.25
N HIS A 708 -4.84 -4.00 2.18
CA HIS A 708 -5.27 -3.43 0.90
C HIS A 708 -4.25 -2.37 0.47
N ASN A 709 -3.88 -2.36 -0.81
CA ASN A 709 -3.13 -1.22 -1.36
C ASN A 709 -3.96 0.02 -1.14
N THR A 710 -3.36 1.14 -0.76
CA THR A 710 -4.15 2.35 -0.60
C THR A 710 -4.57 2.93 -1.96
N ARG A 711 -5.69 2.45 -2.50
CA ARG A 711 -6.51 3.19 -3.44
C ARG A 711 -7.51 3.98 -2.63
N SER A 712 -7.20 5.22 -2.31
CA SER A 712 -8.11 6.09 -1.57
C SER A 712 -9.35 6.52 -2.39
N GLY A 713 -9.83 5.72 -3.36
CA GLY A 713 -11.02 6.00 -4.15
C GLY A 713 -10.93 7.14 -5.17
N LYS A 714 -9.79 7.85 -5.31
CA LYS A 714 -9.67 9.11 -6.10
C LYS A 714 -9.95 8.94 -7.58
N SER A 715 -9.16 8.10 -8.27
CA SER A 715 -9.32 7.88 -9.70
C SER A 715 -10.66 7.21 -9.99
N THR A 716 -11.10 6.31 -9.10
CA THR A 716 -12.45 5.73 -9.16
C THR A 716 -13.52 6.82 -9.10
N PHE A 717 -13.44 7.74 -8.16
CA PHE A 717 -14.37 8.86 -8.02
C PHE A 717 -14.42 9.74 -9.27
N VAL A 718 -13.25 10.17 -9.77
CA VAL A 718 -13.17 11.04 -10.95
C VAL A 718 -13.66 10.33 -12.21
N LEU A 719 -13.28 9.06 -12.40
CA LEU A 719 -13.75 8.25 -13.52
C LEU A 719 -15.27 8.10 -13.51
N ASN A 720 -15.86 7.77 -12.35
CA ASN A 720 -17.30 7.59 -12.24
C ASN A 720 -18.08 8.90 -12.35
N LEU A 721 -17.51 10.01 -11.87
CA LEU A 721 -18.06 11.35 -12.09
C LEU A 721 -18.14 11.67 -13.59
N ILE A 722 -17.04 11.47 -14.33
CA ILE A 722 -16.99 11.76 -15.77
C ILE A 722 -17.88 10.80 -16.55
N ALA A 723 -17.88 9.50 -16.23
CA ALA A 723 -18.73 8.52 -16.91
C ALA A 723 -20.21 8.91 -16.84
N ARG A 724 -20.72 9.23 -15.63
CA ARG A 724 -22.10 9.70 -15.45
C ARG A 724 -22.38 11.03 -16.13
N ALA A 725 -21.40 11.92 -16.14
CA ALA A 725 -21.51 13.19 -16.86
C ALA A 725 -21.66 12.99 -18.37
N LEU A 726 -20.88 12.08 -18.97
CA LEU A 726 -20.94 11.77 -20.39
C LEU A 726 -22.21 11.03 -20.83
N GLU A 727 -22.85 10.31 -19.91
CA GLU A 727 -24.14 9.66 -20.13
C GLU A 727 -25.34 10.62 -20.08
N SER A 728 -25.14 11.84 -19.57
CA SER A 728 -26.19 12.86 -19.53
C SER A 728 -26.50 13.46 -20.90
N ASP A 729 -27.67 14.07 -21.04
CA ASP A 729 -28.10 14.70 -22.29
C ASP A 729 -27.21 15.89 -22.73
N LEU A 730 -26.64 16.64 -21.78
CA LEU A 730 -25.82 17.83 -22.09
C LEU A 730 -24.40 17.50 -22.55
N LYS A 731 -23.88 16.29 -22.26
CA LYS A 731 -22.54 15.80 -22.67
C LYS A 731 -21.42 16.84 -22.48
N PRO A 732 -21.14 17.26 -21.24
CA PRO A 732 -20.10 18.23 -20.91
C PRO A 732 -18.73 17.81 -21.46
N ARG A 733 -17.92 18.81 -21.85
CA ARG A 733 -16.61 18.58 -22.45
C ARG A 733 -15.51 18.40 -21.41
N PHE A 734 -14.74 17.32 -21.50
CA PHE A 734 -13.60 17.05 -20.62
C PHE A 734 -12.27 16.95 -21.36
N VAL A 735 -11.20 17.46 -20.75
CA VAL A 735 -9.81 17.17 -21.16
C VAL A 735 -9.10 16.51 -19.99
N ILE A 736 -8.67 15.27 -20.14
CA ILE A 736 -8.07 14.49 -19.05
C ILE A 736 -6.59 14.32 -19.34
N PHE A 737 -5.74 14.83 -18.45
CA PHE A 737 -4.31 14.57 -18.46
C PHE A 737 -4.07 13.27 -17.71
N ASP A 738 -4.05 12.17 -18.46
CA ASP A 738 -3.98 10.82 -17.94
C ASP A 738 -2.52 10.36 -17.92
N ARG A 739 -1.89 10.48 -16.75
CA ARG A 739 -0.47 10.16 -16.58
C ARG A 739 -0.26 8.66 -16.47
N ARG A 740 -1.23 7.95 -15.91
CA ARG A 740 -1.14 6.52 -15.61
C ARG A 740 -1.97 5.64 -16.55
N CYS A 741 -2.63 6.26 -17.54
CA CYS A 741 -3.58 5.64 -18.47
C CYS A 741 -4.70 4.88 -17.74
N GLU A 742 -5.17 5.50 -16.64
CA GLU A 742 -6.21 4.99 -15.74
C GLU A 742 -7.63 5.22 -16.28
N TYR A 743 -7.80 6.18 -17.19
CA TYR A 743 -9.11 6.67 -17.64
C TYR A 743 -9.55 6.12 -19.00
N SER A 744 -8.77 5.23 -19.63
CA SER A 744 -9.07 4.67 -20.97
C SER A 744 -10.47 4.02 -21.08
N LEU A 745 -11.03 3.51 -19.98
CA LEU A 745 -12.40 2.97 -19.93
C LEU A 745 -13.48 4.00 -20.26
N LEU A 746 -13.21 5.29 -20.11
CA LEU A 746 -14.15 6.34 -20.50
C LEU A 746 -14.44 6.34 -22.01
N SER A 747 -13.65 5.64 -22.82
CA SER A 747 -13.98 5.42 -24.22
C SER A 747 -15.29 4.66 -24.43
N LYS A 748 -15.73 3.85 -23.45
CA LYS A 748 -17.07 3.25 -23.45
C LYS A 748 -18.19 4.31 -23.42
N TYR A 749 -17.90 5.49 -22.87
CA TYR A 749 -18.83 6.60 -22.70
C TYR A 749 -18.61 7.72 -23.73
N GLY A 750 -17.83 7.47 -24.78
CA GLY A 750 -17.59 8.42 -25.87
C GLY A 750 -16.32 9.28 -25.73
N ALA A 751 -15.46 9.01 -24.75
CA ALA A 751 -14.15 9.66 -24.67
C ALA A 751 -13.17 9.11 -25.72
N THR A 752 -12.32 9.96 -26.27
CA THR A 752 -11.29 9.54 -27.24
C THR A 752 -9.90 9.72 -26.64
N VAL A 753 -9.07 8.67 -26.71
CA VAL A 753 -7.69 8.67 -26.22
C VAL A 753 -6.75 9.11 -27.34
N PHE A 754 -5.90 10.09 -27.02
CA PHE A 754 -4.83 10.57 -27.88
C PHE A 754 -3.52 10.52 -27.12
N SER A 755 -2.44 10.12 -27.80
CA SER A 755 -1.10 10.32 -27.28
C SER A 755 -0.83 11.81 -27.11
N TYR A 756 -0.18 12.22 -26.02
CA TYR A 756 0.25 13.61 -25.84
C TYR A 756 1.17 14.09 -26.97
N LEU A 757 1.86 13.18 -27.67
CA LEU A 757 2.69 13.47 -28.84
C LEU A 757 1.89 14.14 -29.96
N SER A 758 0.61 13.81 -30.12
CA SER A 758 -0.27 14.39 -31.14
C SER A 758 -0.55 15.88 -30.94
N PHE A 759 -0.26 16.42 -29.75
CA PHE A 759 -0.50 17.81 -29.38
C PHE A 759 0.80 18.60 -29.10
N ILE A 760 1.98 18.01 -29.35
CA ILE A 760 3.25 18.70 -29.09
C ILE A 760 3.29 20.02 -29.90
N PRO A 761 3.50 21.17 -29.23
CA PRO A 761 3.54 22.45 -29.92
C PRO A 761 4.71 22.51 -30.92
N LYS A 762 4.49 23.20 -32.05
CA LYS A 762 5.54 23.47 -33.04
C LYS A 762 6.78 24.08 -32.36
N THR A 763 7.96 23.71 -32.84
CA THR A 763 9.26 24.12 -32.27
C THR A 763 9.45 25.64 -32.24
N GLU A 764 8.78 26.36 -33.14
CA GLU A 764 8.69 27.83 -33.18
C GLU A 764 8.03 28.43 -31.92
N LEU A 765 7.13 27.71 -31.25
CA LEU A 765 6.43 28.13 -30.04
C LEU A 765 7.19 27.75 -28.75
N ILE A 766 8.32 27.05 -28.87
CA ILE A 766 9.13 26.57 -27.75
C ILE A 766 10.28 27.55 -27.46
N SER A 767 10.59 27.81 -26.20
CA SER A 767 11.68 28.72 -25.83
C SER A 767 13.04 28.21 -26.36
N PRO A 768 13.92 29.09 -26.88
CA PRO A 768 15.21 28.69 -27.44
C PRO A 768 16.08 27.82 -26.51
N SER A 769 16.07 28.12 -25.22
CA SER A 769 16.79 27.37 -24.17
C SER A 769 16.32 25.92 -24.04
N LEU A 770 15.04 25.67 -24.32
CA LEU A 770 14.42 24.36 -24.23
C LEU A 770 14.64 23.55 -25.51
N VAL A 771 14.64 24.22 -26.67
CA VAL A 771 15.07 23.61 -27.94
C VAL A 771 16.55 23.19 -27.84
N ALA A 772 17.42 24.02 -27.27
CA ALA A 772 18.80 23.66 -26.99
C ALA A 772 18.91 22.45 -26.05
N SER A 773 18.11 22.42 -24.98
CA SER A 773 18.07 21.29 -24.03
C SER A 773 17.62 19.98 -24.71
N ARG A 774 16.57 20.01 -25.55
CA ARG A 774 16.08 18.84 -26.33
C ARG A 774 17.14 18.28 -27.27
N LEU A 775 17.92 19.19 -27.87
CA LEU A 775 19.07 18.84 -28.70
C LEU A 775 20.24 18.26 -27.88
N GLY A 776 20.17 18.26 -26.55
CA GLY A 776 21.22 17.76 -25.65
C GLY A 776 22.32 18.78 -25.39
N LEU A 777 22.05 20.07 -25.61
CA LEU A 777 22.97 21.17 -25.36
C LEU A 777 22.56 21.93 -24.10
N ASP A 778 23.54 22.30 -23.30
CA ASP A 778 23.34 23.14 -22.12
C ASP A 778 23.18 24.60 -22.57
N PRO A 779 22.02 25.25 -22.34
CA PRO A 779 21.75 26.61 -22.80
C PRO A 779 22.67 27.66 -22.16
N ASN A 780 23.37 27.32 -21.07
CA ASN A 780 24.31 28.24 -20.41
C ASN A 780 25.74 28.13 -20.95
N LYS A 781 26.05 27.09 -21.74
CA LYS A 781 27.37 26.91 -22.37
C LYS A 781 27.42 27.59 -23.74
N ALA A 782 28.62 27.80 -24.27
CA ALA A 782 28.84 28.56 -25.50
C ALA A 782 28.02 28.03 -26.69
N GLU A 783 27.91 26.70 -26.82
CA GLU A 783 27.14 26.05 -27.88
C GLU A 783 25.63 26.27 -27.72
N GLY A 784 25.12 26.20 -26.50
CA GLY A 784 23.71 26.45 -26.21
C GLY A 784 23.32 27.91 -26.35
N LYS A 785 24.17 28.85 -25.90
CA LYS A 785 23.96 30.29 -26.05
C LYS A 785 23.90 30.72 -27.52
N LEU A 786 24.87 30.29 -28.32
CA LEU A 786 24.91 30.58 -29.77
C LEU A 786 23.68 30.00 -30.48
N LEU A 787 23.27 28.78 -30.13
CA LEU A 787 22.04 28.18 -30.67
C LEU A 787 20.79 28.96 -30.27
N CYS A 788 20.71 29.44 -29.02
CA CYS A 788 19.58 30.24 -28.54
C CYS A 788 19.48 31.59 -29.26
N GLU A 789 20.60 32.27 -29.48
CA GLU A 789 20.67 33.51 -30.25
C GLU A 789 20.26 33.30 -31.70
N ALA A 790 20.74 32.23 -32.33
CA ALA A 790 20.35 31.86 -33.69
C ALA A 790 18.83 31.58 -33.81
N LEU A 791 18.25 30.87 -32.84
CA LEU A 791 16.81 30.63 -32.76
C LEU A 791 16.02 31.95 -32.59
N ASN A 792 16.47 32.86 -31.73
CA ASN A 792 15.83 34.16 -31.56
C ASN A 792 15.89 35.00 -32.84
N SER A 793 17.04 34.99 -33.53
CA SER A 793 17.20 35.71 -34.79
C SER A 793 16.25 35.18 -35.87
N ILE A 794 16.11 33.86 -36.00
CA ILE A 794 15.19 33.23 -36.96
C ILE A 794 13.73 33.55 -36.63
N LYS A 795 13.37 33.57 -35.34
CA LYS A 795 12.01 33.95 -34.92
C LYS A 795 11.70 35.42 -35.21
N ALA A 796 12.69 36.31 -35.05
CA ALA A 796 12.50 37.74 -35.23
C ALA A 796 12.33 38.15 -36.69
N ASP A 797 13.01 37.45 -37.62
CA ASP A 797 12.92 37.75 -39.06
C ASP A 797 11.93 36.86 -39.83
N GLY A 798 11.28 35.91 -39.15
CA GLY A 798 10.24 35.06 -39.72
C GLY A 798 10.76 34.01 -40.71
N SER A 799 12.06 33.70 -40.69
CA SER A 799 12.64 32.65 -41.55
C SER A 799 12.17 31.24 -41.13
N ASP A 800 12.07 30.31 -42.10
CA ASP A 800 11.68 28.92 -41.81
C ASP A 800 12.65 28.25 -40.83
N LEU A 801 12.10 27.70 -39.74
CA LEU A 801 12.86 27.06 -38.67
C LEU A 801 13.23 25.61 -39.04
N THR A 802 14.25 25.46 -39.91
CA THR A 802 14.83 24.16 -40.27
C THR A 802 16.20 23.94 -39.61
N ALA A 803 16.62 22.68 -39.42
CA ALA A 803 17.95 22.37 -38.90
C ALA A 803 19.08 23.02 -39.73
N LYS A 804 18.87 23.09 -41.06
CA LYS A 804 19.80 23.72 -42.01
C LYS A 804 19.87 25.23 -41.84
N ASN A 805 18.72 25.91 -41.75
CA ASN A 805 18.68 27.37 -41.54
C ASN A 805 19.22 27.75 -40.15
N LEU A 806 18.94 26.94 -39.13
CA LEU A 806 19.45 27.14 -37.78
C LEU A 806 20.97 27.01 -37.71
N LEU A 807 21.55 26.01 -38.37
CA LEU A 807 23.00 25.87 -38.47
C LEU A 807 23.62 27.07 -39.21
N ARG A 808 23.00 27.51 -40.32
CA ARG A 808 23.47 28.69 -41.07
C ARG A 808 23.52 29.93 -40.18
N ARG A 809 22.46 30.17 -39.42
CA ARG A 809 22.37 31.32 -38.50
C ARG A 809 23.39 31.24 -37.36
N CYS A 810 23.66 30.04 -36.84
CA CYS A 810 24.74 29.84 -35.85
C CYS A 810 26.12 30.21 -36.45
N VAL A 811 26.37 29.87 -37.72
CA VAL A 811 27.63 30.23 -38.40
C VAL A 811 27.74 31.74 -38.59
N GLU A 812 26.66 32.41 -39.02
CA GLU A 812 26.59 33.86 -39.19
C GLU A 812 26.84 34.62 -37.88
N LEU A 813 26.30 34.13 -36.76
CA LEU A 813 26.46 34.76 -35.45
C LEU A 813 27.79 34.40 -34.76
N SER A 814 28.43 33.29 -35.12
CA SER A 814 29.68 32.84 -34.47
C SER A 814 30.96 33.72 -34.55
N PRO A 815 31.09 34.80 -35.37
CA PRO A 815 32.32 35.61 -35.41
C PRO A 815 32.75 36.26 -34.09
N TYR A 816 31.84 36.43 -33.13
CA TYR A 816 32.18 36.95 -31.79
C TYR A 816 32.94 35.94 -30.91
N LEU A 817 33.04 34.68 -31.32
CA LEU A 817 33.77 33.63 -30.60
C LEU A 817 35.26 33.62 -30.99
N VAL A 818 36.15 33.42 -30.01
CA VAL A 818 37.60 33.23 -30.23
C VAL A 818 37.84 32.05 -31.18
N SER A 819 38.73 32.21 -32.18
CA SER A 819 38.90 31.24 -33.30
C SER A 819 39.09 29.79 -32.86
N ARG A 820 39.94 29.53 -31.85
CA ARG A 820 40.17 28.17 -31.30
C ARG A 820 38.92 27.53 -30.66
N SER A 821 37.97 28.33 -30.18
CA SER A 821 36.72 27.84 -29.58
C SER A 821 35.57 27.76 -30.60
N ARG A 822 35.59 28.63 -31.62
CA ARG A 822 34.55 28.72 -32.66
C ARG A 822 34.34 27.41 -33.40
N ASP A 823 35.42 26.79 -33.87
CA ASP A 823 35.33 25.54 -34.65
C ASP A 823 34.78 24.39 -33.80
N SER A 824 35.26 24.25 -32.56
CA SER A 824 34.77 23.23 -31.62
C SER A 824 33.27 23.38 -31.30
N VAL A 825 32.82 24.62 -31.07
CA VAL A 825 31.42 24.95 -30.80
C VAL A 825 30.52 24.62 -32.00
N LEU A 826 30.92 25.07 -33.21
CA LEU A 826 30.14 24.84 -34.43
C LEU A 826 30.12 23.35 -34.83
N SER A 827 31.22 22.62 -34.65
CA SER A 827 31.26 21.17 -34.90
C SER A 827 30.27 20.41 -34.02
N LYS A 828 30.13 20.81 -32.74
CA LYS A 828 29.21 20.17 -31.81
C LYS A 828 27.75 20.51 -32.11
N ILE A 829 27.44 21.76 -32.43
CA ILE A 829 26.09 22.17 -32.89
C ILE A 829 25.72 21.41 -34.18
N ARG A 830 26.63 21.36 -35.16
CA ARG A 830 26.44 20.62 -36.41
C ARG A 830 26.11 19.16 -36.15
N TRP A 831 26.94 18.47 -35.37
CA TRP A 831 26.74 17.06 -35.03
C TRP A 831 25.40 16.80 -34.35
N VAL A 832 25.00 17.68 -33.44
CA VAL A 832 23.72 17.57 -32.73
C VAL A 832 22.54 17.79 -33.68
N LEU A 833 22.60 18.79 -34.56
CA LEU A 833 21.55 19.07 -35.55
C LEU A 833 21.46 17.94 -36.60
N GLU A 834 22.57 17.36 -37.02
CA GLU A 834 22.59 16.21 -37.94
C GLU A 834 21.98 14.95 -37.30
N ARG A 835 22.22 14.70 -36.01
CA ARG A 835 21.68 13.52 -35.31
C ARG A 835 20.26 13.65 -34.79
N ARG A 836 19.86 14.86 -34.38
CA ARG A 836 18.61 15.09 -33.63
C ARG A 836 17.73 16.17 -34.24
N GLY A 837 18.27 16.98 -35.15
CA GLY A 837 17.55 18.10 -35.76
C GLY A 837 16.37 17.65 -36.61
N GLU A 838 16.50 16.57 -37.39
CA GLU A 838 15.39 16.07 -38.20
C GLU A 838 14.18 15.67 -37.35
N SER A 839 14.38 15.01 -36.20
CA SER A 839 13.27 14.66 -35.30
C SER A 839 12.55 15.86 -34.64
N ILE A 840 13.17 17.04 -34.66
CA ILE A 840 12.69 18.24 -33.95
C ILE A 840 12.17 19.31 -34.93
N PHE A 841 12.65 19.32 -36.17
CA PHE A 841 12.39 20.41 -37.13
C PHE A 841 11.75 19.93 -38.45
N THR A 842 11.20 18.71 -38.53
CA THR A 842 10.47 18.23 -39.71
C THR A 842 9.10 18.90 -39.89
N GLU A 843 8.72 19.15 -41.14
CA GLU A 843 7.50 19.85 -41.55
C GLU A 843 6.19 19.08 -41.31
N GLU A 844 6.24 17.79 -40.97
CA GLU A 844 5.04 16.92 -40.92
C GLU A 844 4.28 16.92 -39.58
N HIS A 845 4.83 17.48 -38.50
CA HIS A 845 4.11 17.50 -37.22
C HIS A 845 3.20 18.72 -37.11
N LYS A 846 2.05 18.68 -37.80
CA LYS A 846 0.93 19.60 -37.50
C LYS A 846 0.26 19.10 -36.21
N PRO A 847 0.42 19.78 -35.05
CA PRO A 847 -0.26 19.36 -33.84
C PRO A 847 -1.78 19.41 -34.05
N LEU A 848 -2.49 18.43 -33.51
CA LEU A 848 -3.94 18.47 -33.46
C LEU A 848 -4.39 19.72 -32.69
N ASN A 849 -5.43 20.39 -33.20
CA ASN A 849 -6.04 21.49 -32.50
C ASN A 849 -6.98 20.94 -31.43
N ILE A 850 -6.66 21.17 -30.16
CA ILE A 850 -7.46 20.69 -29.03
C ILE A 850 -8.88 21.28 -29.02
N VAL A 851 -9.06 22.53 -29.48
CA VAL A 851 -10.37 23.17 -29.52
C VAL A 851 -11.26 22.49 -30.55
N GLU A 852 -10.76 22.28 -31.76
CA GLU A 852 -11.49 21.55 -32.81
C GLU A 852 -11.80 20.11 -32.38
N THR A 853 -10.83 19.45 -31.76
CA THR A 853 -11.02 18.09 -31.21
C THR A 853 -12.11 18.07 -30.15
N LEU A 854 -12.14 19.08 -29.28
CA LEU A 854 -13.18 19.21 -28.26
C LEU A 854 -14.54 19.47 -28.87
N TYR A 855 -14.69 20.17 -29.99
CA TYR A 855 -15.99 20.31 -30.66
C TYR A 855 -16.52 18.97 -31.19
N ASP A 856 -15.64 18.12 -31.73
CA ASP A 856 -15.98 16.79 -32.25
C ASP A 856 -16.20 15.73 -31.17
N LYS A 857 -15.42 15.77 -30.07
CA LYS A 857 -15.41 14.76 -29.01
C LYS A 857 -15.87 15.32 -27.66
N PRO A 858 -16.80 14.65 -26.95
CA PRO A 858 -17.26 15.11 -25.64
C PRO A 858 -16.20 14.90 -24.54
N ALA A 859 -15.25 14.00 -24.69
CA ALA A 859 -14.11 13.91 -23.79
C ALA A 859 -12.84 13.52 -24.55
N VAL A 860 -11.73 14.19 -24.23
CA VAL A 860 -10.42 13.97 -24.80
C VAL A 860 -9.48 13.52 -23.68
N ILE A 861 -8.98 12.30 -23.78
CA ILE A 861 -7.96 11.77 -22.87
C ILE A 861 -6.60 11.96 -23.53
N VAL A 862 -5.74 12.74 -22.88
CA VAL A 862 -4.36 12.95 -23.29
C VAL A 862 -3.49 11.99 -22.49
N ASP A 863 -3.09 10.90 -23.13
CA ASP A 863 -2.26 9.86 -22.55
C ASP A 863 -0.79 10.34 -22.49
N PHE A 864 -0.34 10.63 -21.27
CA PHE A 864 1.06 11.00 -20.98
C PHE A 864 1.92 9.79 -20.60
N SER A 865 1.37 8.57 -20.54
CA SER A 865 2.12 7.35 -20.22
C SER A 865 2.93 6.79 -21.42
N VAL A 866 2.81 7.43 -22.59
CA VAL A 866 3.38 6.96 -23.87
C VAL A 866 4.91 6.89 -23.84
N ASP A 867 5.57 7.80 -23.12
CA ASP A 867 7.02 7.78 -22.90
C ASP A 867 7.41 8.43 -21.55
N ALA A 868 8.72 8.53 -21.29
CA ALA A 868 9.27 9.12 -20.07
C ALA A 868 9.69 10.60 -20.21
N ASN A 869 9.34 11.29 -21.30
CA ASN A 869 9.80 12.65 -21.58
C ASN A 869 8.91 13.71 -20.90
N ILE A 870 9.09 13.85 -19.58
CA ILE A 870 8.26 14.71 -18.72
C ILE A 870 8.31 16.19 -19.13
N GLU A 871 9.43 16.70 -19.67
CA GLU A 871 9.49 18.10 -20.13
C GLU A 871 8.50 18.33 -21.31
N ASP A 872 8.39 17.38 -22.23
CA ASP A 872 7.46 17.46 -23.36
C ASP A 872 6.01 17.28 -22.92
N GLN A 873 5.78 16.39 -21.96
CA GLN A 873 4.47 16.23 -21.32
C GLN A 873 4.00 17.56 -20.68
N GLN A 874 4.89 18.22 -19.94
CA GLN A 874 4.63 19.51 -19.30
C GLN A 874 4.40 20.63 -20.34
N LEU A 875 5.14 20.65 -21.44
CA LEU A 875 4.95 21.62 -22.51
C LEU A 875 3.63 21.44 -23.25
N THR A 876 3.28 20.19 -23.56
CA THR A 876 1.99 19.86 -24.16
C THR A 876 0.86 20.27 -23.21
N ALA A 877 0.93 19.91 -21.93
CA ALA A 877 -0.04 20.32 -20.92
C ALA A 877 -0.22 21.85 -20.88
N LYS A 878 0.89 22.60 -20.83
CA LYS A 878 0.90 24.07 -20.89
C LYS A 878 0.21 24.60 -22.15
N TYR A 879 0.57 24.07 -23.32
CA TYR A 879 0.02 24.48 -24.60
C TYR A 879 -1.49 24.24 -24.65
N LEU A 880 -1.93 23.03 -24.31
CA LEU A 880 -3.35 22.64 -24.31
C LEU A 880 -4.20 23.54 -23.41
N ILE A 881 -3.76 23.76 -22.17
CA ILE A 881 -4.47 24.65 -21.23
C ILE A 881 -4.58 26.06 -21.81
N ARG A 882 -3.47 26.60 -22.32
CA ARG A 882 -3.43 27.95 -22.87
C ARG A 882 -4.37 28.12 -24.06
N GLU A 883 -4.37 27.19 -25.02
CA GLU A 883 -5.24 27.27 -26.20
C GLU A 883 -6.72 27.21 -25.82
N VAL A 884 -7.11 26.27 -24.94
CA VAL A 884 -8.50 26.14 -24.47
C VAL A 884 -8.95 27.39 -23.70
N VAL A 885 -8.12 27.90 -22.79
CA VAL A 885 -8.45 29.12 -22.02
C VAL A 885 -8.56 30.33 -22.95
N ASN A 886 -7.64 30.52 -23.88
CA ASN A 886 -7.69 31.62 -24.85
C ASN A 886 -8.94 31.56 -25.74
N HIS A 887 -9.35 30.36 -26.15
CA HIS A 887 -10.58 30.16 -26.91
C HIS A 887 -11.82 30.49 -26.07
N ALA A 888 -11.88 29.99 -24.84
CA ALA A 888 -12.98 30.28 -23.91
C ALA A 888 -13.14 31.80 -23.64
N ILE A 889 -12.02 32.53 -23.52
CA ILE A 889 -12.03 33.99 -23.38
C ILE A 889 -12.68 34.67 -24.60
N LYS A 890 -12.38 34.19 -25.82
CA LYS A 890 -12.99 34.72 -27.06
C LYS A 890 -14.47 34.40 -27.16
N CYS A 891 -14.88 33.20 -26.72
CA CYS A 891 -16.26 32.75 -26.69
C CYS A 891 -17.09 33.35 -25.54
N ARG A 892 -16.52 34.25 -24.71
CA ARG A 892 -17.25 34.83 -23.58
C ARG A 892 -18.53 35.55 -24.02
N THR A 893 -18.52 36.21 -25.17
CA THR A 893 -19.68 36.97 -25.68
C THR A 893 -20.75 36.06 -26.27
N THR A 894 -20.37 34.92 -26.85
CA THR A 894 -21.29 33.93 -27.45
C THR A 894 -21.82 32.93 -26.43
N GLY A 895 -21.06 32.63 -25.38
CA GLY A 895 -21.43 31.71 -24.31
C GLY A 895 -21.51 30.24 -24.73
N ASP A 896 -20.93 29.88 -25.88
CA ASP A 896 -21.11 28.59 -26.55
C ASP A 896 -19.99 27.57 -26.25
N PHE A 897 -19.12 27.86 -25.27
CA PHE A 897 -17.99 27.00 -24.92
C PHE A 897 -17.84 26.83 -23.40
N ALA A 898 -17.68 25.58 -22.97
CA ALA A 898 -17.33 25.20 -21.60
C ALA A 898 -16.50 23.90 -21.63
N THR A 899 -15.58 23.74 -20.68
CA THR A 899 -14.72 22.55 -20.59
C THR A 899 -14.21 22.36 -19.16
N VAL A 900 -13.99 21.12 -18.74
CA VAL A 900 -13.34 20.80 -17.48
C VAL A 900 -12.04 20.02 -17.73
N PHE A 901 -10.92 20.54 -17.26
CA PHE A 901 -9.65 19.82 -17.23
C PHE A 901 -9.60 18.87 -16.03
N VAL A 902 -9.05 17.68 -16.21
CA VAL A 902 -8.68 16.77 -15.12
C VAL A 902 -7.18 16.59 -15.15
N ILE A 903 -6.49 17.00 -14.09
CA ILE A 903 -5.03 16.88 -13.98
C ILE A 903 -4.72 15.78 -12.97
N GLU A 904 -4.38 14.60 -13.48
CA GLU A 904 -3.95 13.46 -12.67
C GLU A 904 -2.50 13.64 -12.19
N GLU A 905 -2.22 13.25 -10.94
CA GLU A 905 -0.91 13.38 -10.28
C GLU A 905 -0.35 14.81 -10.44
N ALA A 906 -1.19 15.80 -10.11
CA ALA A 906 -0.95 17.20 -10.40
C ALA A 906 0.34 17.79 -9.77
N GLN A 907 0.92 17.13 -8.76
CA GLN A 907 2.21 17.53 -8.19
C GLN A 907 3.34 17.57 -9.23
N TYR A 908 3.27 16.78 -10.31
CA TYR A 908 4.28 16.80 -11.38
C TYR A 908 4.14 17.96 -12.36
N PHE A 909 3.00 18.65 -12.35
CA PHE A 909 2.75 19.81 -13.21
C PHE A 909 2.81 21.12 -12.40
N VAL A 910 2.36 21.12 -11.15
CA VAL A 910 2.27 22.34 -10.33
C VAL A 910 2.73 22.08 -8.88
N PRO A 911 4.03 21.81 -8.66
CA PRO A 911 4.57 21.58 -7.33
C PRO A 911 4.55 22.84 -6.45
N GLU A 912 4.58 22.65 -5.13
CA GLU A 912 4.80 23.72 -4.16
C GLU A 912 6.22 24.31 -4.31
N LYS A 913 6.34 25.64 -4.21
CA LYS A 913 7.62 26.35 -4.37
C LYS A 913 8.66 25.86 -3.35
N GLY A 914 9.87 25.58 -3.83
CA GLY A 914 11.00 25.11 -3.01
C GLY A 914 11.05 23.61 -2.79
N LEU A 915 10.05 22.85 -3.25
CA LEU A 915 10.04 21.39 -3.21
C LEU A 915 10.72 20.84 -4.47
N LYS A 916 11.86 20.14 -4.33
CA LYS A 916 12.55 19.53 -5.46
C LYS A 916 11.88 18.20 -5.82
N ILE A 917 11.00 18.22 -6.82
CA ILE A 917 10.57 16.98 -7.48
C ILE A 917 11.66 16.60 -8.48
N GLU A 918 12.31 15.45 -8.29
CA GLU A 918 13.41 14.97 -9.14
C GLU A 918 12.99 14.64 -10.59
N VAL A 919 11.68 14.66 -10.86
CA VAL A 919 11.02 14.22 -12.09
C VAL A 919 10.46 15.42 -12.86
N GLY A 920 11.13 15.83 -13.94
CA GLY A 920 10.74 16.97 -14.79
C GLY A 920 11.26 18.33 -14.28
N ASN A 921 10.84 19.43 -14.93
CA ASN A 921 11.19 20.79 -14.52
C ASN A 921 10.04 21.79 -14.82
N PRO A 922 8.97 21.79 -14.00
CA PRO A 922 7.79 22.62 -14.22
C PRO A 922 8.11 24.12 -14.32
N GLU A 923 9.04 24.62 -13.49
CA GLU A 923 9.43 26.03 -13.46
C GLU A 923 10.09 26.47 -14.77
N LYS A 924 10.90 25.58 -15.39
CA LYS A 924 11.57 25.83 -16.67
C LYS A 924 10.61 25.78 -17.84
N THR A 925 9.67 24.83 -17.85
CA THR A 925 8.64 24.74 -18.90
C THR A 925 7.58 25.83 -18.73
N GLY A 926 7.40 26.34 -17.51
CA GLY A 926 6.41 27.34 -17.12
C GLY A 926 4.98 26.79 -17.09
N VAL A 927 4.82 25.47 -17.00
CA VAL A 927 3.51 24.81 -16.90
C VAL A 927 2.85 25.09 -15.54
N ASP A 928 3.66 25.19 -14.48
CA ASP A 928 3.24 25.56 -13.12
C ASP A 928 2.53 26.91 -13.11
N LYS A 929 3.15 27.93 -13.70
CA LYS A 929 2.61 29.29 -13.82
C LYS A 929 1.34 29.30 -14.65
N GLN A 930 1.33 28.58 -15.77
CA GLN A 930 0.17 28.49 -16.65
C GLN A 930 -1.04 27.87 -15.95
N ILE A 931 -0.84 26.81 -15.15
CA ILE A 931 -1.92 26.16 -14.39
C ILE A 931 -2.42 27.08 -13.28
N ILE A 932 -1.53 27.73 -12.54
CA ILE A 932 -1.90 28.69 -11.48
C ILE A 932 -2.71 29.86 -12.05
N GLU A 933 -2.26 30.43 -13.16
CA GLU A 933 -2.95 31.53 -13.84
C GLU A 933 -4.31 31.08 -14.38
N ALA A 934 -4.37 29.91 -15.03
CA ALA A 934 -5.62 29.37 -15.56
C ALA A 934 -6.63 29.09 -14.45
N ILE A 935 -6.25 28.41 -13.37
CA ILE A 935 -7.17 28.16 -12.25
C ILE A 935 -7.63 29.46 -11.57
N SER A 936 -6.83 30.52 -11.58
CA SER A 936 -7.22 31.79 -10.98
C SER A 936 -8.22 32.60 -11.83
N GLN A 937 -8.29 32.36 -13.14
CA GLN A 937 -9.05 33.23 -14.08
C GLN A 937 -10.10 32.47 -14.89
N ALA A 938 -9.86 31.21 -15.24
CA ALA A 938 -10.58 30.47 -16.26
C ALA A 938 -12.02 30.10 -15.83
N GLY A 939 -12.30 30.04 -14.52
CA GLY A 939 -13.65 29.82 -14.00
C GLY A 939 -14.66 30.88 -14.44
N GLY A 940 -14.22 32.13 -14.64
CA GLY A 940 -15.05 33.22 -15.20
C GLY A 940 -15.39 33.05 -16.68
N TYR A 941 -14.79 32.06 -17.35
CA TYR A 941 -14.95 31.74 -18.76
C TYR A 941 -15.44 30.29 -18.97
N ASN A 942 -16.08 29.69 -17.95
CA ASN A 942 -16.61 28.32 -17.96
C ASN A 942 -15.55 27.22 -18.23
N VAL A 943 -14.31 27.45 -17.81
CA VAL A 943 -13.24 26.46 -17.87
C VAL A 943 -12.85 26.02 -16.46
N GLY A 944 -13.21 24.77 -16.13
CA GLY A 944 -12.99 24.16 -14.82
C GLY A 944 -11.74 23.29 -14.73
N PHE A 945 -11.41 22.88 -13.50
CA PHE A 945 -10.26 22.04 -13.21
C PHE A 945 -10.62 21.05 -12.08
N ILE A 946 -10.30 19.77 -12.29
CA ILE A 946 -10.30 18.70 -11.31
C ILE A 946 -8.84 18.36 -11.05
N ILE A 947 -8.33 18.78 -9.90
CA ILE A 947 -6.94 18.55 -9.48
C ILE A 947 -6.89 17.31 -8.61
N VAL A 948 -6.23 16.27 -9.11
CA VAL A 948 -6.13 14.98 -8.43
C VAL A 948 -4.68 14.77 -8.01
N THR A 949 -4.48 14.52 -6.72
CA THR A 949 -3.17 14.18 -6.18
C THR A 949 -3.31 13.16 -5.08
N GLN A 950 -2.21 12.57 -4.65
CA GLN A 950 -2.17 11.83 -3.39
C GLN A 950 -1.61 12.70 -2.26
N ARG A 951 -0.98 13.83 -2.60
CA ARG A 951 -0.14 14.65 -1.72
C ARG A 951 -0.53 16.13 -1.80
N PRO A 952 -1.59 16.55 -1.09
CA PRO A 952 -1.96 17.96 -1.00
C PRO A 952 -0.80 18.88 -0.66
N ALA A 953 0.08 18.49 0.28
CA ALA A 953 1.20 19.32 0.72
C ALA A 953 2.25 19.57 -0.38
N TYR A 954 2.24 18.79 -1.47
CA TYR A 954 3.23 18.85 -2.54
C TYR A 954 2.76 19.70 -3.71
N ILE A 955 1.48 20.09 -3.72
CA ILE A 955 0.89 20.96 -4.72
C ILE A 955 0.97 22.40 -4.26
N SER A 956 1.14 23.31 -5.22
CA SER A 956 1.08 24.74 -4.94
C SER A 956 -0.17 25.10 -4.13
N LYS A 957 0.02 25.73 -2.97
CA LYS A 957 -1.09 26.20 -2.11
C LYS A 957 -2.04 27.14 -2.83
N SER A 958 -1.53 27.88 -3.83
CA SER A 958 -2.35 28.73 -4.70
C SER A 958 -3.41 27.91 -5.44
N ILE A 959 -3.12 26.68 -5.84
CA ILE A 959 -4.09 25.78 -6.48
C ILE A 959 -5.15 25.34 -5.48
N ILE A 960 -4.75 24.89 -4.30
CA ILE A 960 -5.68 24.42 -3.26
C ILE A 960 -6.66 25.54 -2.88
N SER A 961 -6.15 26.77 -2.72
CA SER A 961 -6.96 27.95 -2.35
C SER A 961 -7.97 28.40 -3.39
N GLN A 962 -7.76 28.04 -4.66
CA GLN A 962 -8.67 28.39 -5.76
C GLN A 962 -9.67 27.26 -6.07
N CYS A 963 -9.48 26.08 -5.47
CA CYS A 963 -10.44 24.99 -5.54
C CYS A 963 -11.54 25.20 -4.50
N ASN A 964 -12.63 25.82 -4.94
CA ASN A 964 -13.81 26.14 -4.14
C ASN A 964 -14.64 24.90 -3.78
N THR A 965 -14.33 23.74 -4.35
CA THR A 965 -14.86 22.43 -3.94
C THR A 965 -13.71 21.51 -3.56
N ILE A 966 -13.83 20.78 -2.46
CA ILE A 966 -12.85 19.77 -2.05
C ILE A 966 -13.57 18.44 -1.86
N ALA A 967 -13.00 17.38 -2.43
CA ALA A 967 -13.36 15.99 -2.14
C ALA A 967 -12.15 15.31 -1.49
N ALA A 968 -12.04 15.44 -0.17
CA ALA A 968 -10.96 14.85 0.58
C ALA A 968 -11.30 13.39 0.92
N PHE A 969 -10.66 12.46 0.24
CA PHE A 969 -10.62 11.08 0.70
C PHE A 969 -9.67 10.98 1.89
N ARG A 970 -9.62 9.80 2.50
CA ARG A 970 -8.84 9.54 3.71
C ARG A 970 -7.41 10.08 3.65
N LEU A 971 -7.09 11.06 4.48
CA LEU A 971 -5.77 11.71 4.61
C LEU A 971 -5.24 11.56 6.02
N MET A 972 -3.99 11.10 6.19
CA MET A 972 -3.41 11.00 7.55
C MET A 972 -2.04 11.60 7.78
N ALA A 973 -1.33 12.05 6.76
CA ALA A 973 -0.18 12.92 7.01
C ALA A 973 -0.70 14.26 7.54
N GLY A 974 -0.22 14.67 8.73
CA GLY A 974 -0.61 15.95 9.33
C GLY A 974 -0.36 17.13 8.38
N ASN A 975 0.75 17.12 7.65
CA ASN A 975 1.06 18.15 6.66
C ASN A 975 0.07 18.17 5.48
N ASP A 976 -0.41 17.02 5.01
CA ASP A 976 -1.41 16.92 3.94
C ASP A 976 -2.80 17.35 4.44
N GLN A 977 -3.15 16.98 5.68
CA GLN A 977 -4.36 17.46 6.34
C GLN A 977 -4.30 18.97 6.52
N GLU A 978 -3.20 19.51 7.04
CA GLU A 978 -2.97 20.94 7.21
C GLU A 978 -3.03 21.69 5.89
N ALA A 979 -2.49 21.12 4.80
CA ALA A 979 -2.59 21.73 3.49
C ALA A 979 -4.06 21.87 3.03
N ILE A 980 -4.90 20.87 3.26
CA ILE A 980 -6.33 20.96 2.95
C ILE A 980 -7.07 21.89 3.92
N ILE A 981 -6.80 21.77 5.23
CA ILE A 981 -7.50 22.51 6.28
C ILE A 981 -7.16 24.00 6.21
N LYS A 982 -5.89 24.35 6.03
CA LYS A 982 -5.45 25.76 6.06
C LYS A 982 -5.79 26.53 4.80
N TYR A 983 -5.86 25.85 3.66
CA TYR A 983 -6.02 26.48 2.35
C TYR A 983 -7.38 26.23 1.70
N SER A 984 -8.36 25.64 2.39
CA SER A 984 -9.75 25.56 1.91
C SER A 984 -10.71 26.40 2.76
N GLU A 985 -11.78 26.91 2.15
CA GLU A 985 -12.71 27.87 2.79
C GLU A 985 -13.44 27.33 4.03
N TYR A 986 -13.61 26.01 4.15
CA TYR A 986 -14.34 25.36 5.25
C TYR A 986 -13.42 24.68 6.28
N GLY A 987 -12.13 25.05 6.29
CA GLY A 987 -11.08 24.53 7.15
C GLY A 987 -11.31 24.68 8.64
N SER A 988 -12.19 23.87 9.23
CA SER A 988 -12.27 23.75 10.68
C SER A 988 -11.10 22.88 11.18
N GLU A 989 -10.49 23.26 12.32
CA GLU A 989 -9.46 22.43 12.97
C GLU A 989 -9.93 20.98 13.21
N ARG A 990 -11.25 20.77 13.34
CA ARG A 990 -11.92 19.49 13.59
C ARG A 990 -11.84 18.51 12.41
N MET A 991 -11.58 18.98 11.20
CA MET A 991 -11.44 18.09 10.04
C MET A 991 -10.25 17.14 10.16
N SER A 992 -9.24 17.51 10.94
CA SER A 992 -8.11 16.62 11.28
C SER A 992 -8.55 15.38 12.08
N ASP A 993 -9.67 15.45 12.81
CA ASP A 993 -10.24 14.31 13.53
C ASP A 993 -11.02 13.36 12.59
N TYR A 994 -11.61 13.89 11.51
CA TYR A 994 -12.46 13.12 10.59
C TYR A 994 -11.69 12.48 9.43
N LEU A 995 -10.75 13.22 8.81
CA LEU A 995 -10.02 12.79 7.61
C LEU A 995 -9.28 11.45 7.77
N PRO A 996 -8.71 11.12 8.96
CA PRO A 996 -8.18 9.78 9.22
C PRO A 996 -9.18 8.65 9.25
N GLY A 997 -10.43 8.93 9.64
CA GLY A 997 -11.46 7.94 9.93
C GLY A 997 -12.36 7.56 8.75
N LEU A 998 -12.18 8.19 7.58
CA LEU A 998 -12.97 7.89 6.37
C LEU A 998 -12.69 6.46 5.88
N ALA A 999 -13.68 5.74 5.34
CA ALA A 999 -13.52 4.43 4.70
C ALA A 999 -12.92 4.52 3.26
N ASP A 1000 -12.62 3.36 2.64
CA ASP A 1000 -12.31 3.36 1.19
C ASP A 1000 -13.59 3.72 0.43
N HIS A 1001 -13.46 4.51 -0.64
CA HIS A 1001 -14.61 5.08 -1.35
C HIS A 1001 -15.54 5.94 -0.48
N GLU A 1002 -15.08 6.38 0.69
CA GLU A 1002 -15.68 7.51 1.40
C GLU A 1002 -14.85 8.77 1.17
N ALA A 1003 -15.54 9.87 0.89
CA ALA A 1003 -14.94 11.20 0.83
C ALA A 1003 -15.67 12.14 1.77
N LEU A 1004 -14.91 13.00 2.45
CA LEU A 1004 -15.46 14.22 3.02
C LEU A 1004 -15.51 15.26 1.89
N ILE A 1005 -16.72 15.69 1.52
CA ILE A 1005 -16.96 16.60 0.41
C ILE A 1005 -17.57 17.91 0.92
N TRP A 1006 -17.07 19.04 0.43
CA TRP A 1006 -17.63 20.37 0.71
C TRP A 1006 -17.30 21.37 -0.39
N GLY A 1007 -17.92 22.54 -0.30
CA GLY A 1007 -17.66 23.67 -1.18
C GLY A 1007 -18.78 23.93 -2.17
N MET A 1008 -18.52 24.75 -3.20
CA MET A 1008 -19.58 25.28 -4.05
C MET A 1008 -20.37 24.22 -4.81
N ALA A 1009 -19.73 23.13 -5.24
CA ALA A 1009 -20.40 22.06 -5.97
C ALA A 1009 -21.18 21.08 -5.07
N SER A 1010 -20.98 21.17 -3.75
CA SER A 1010 -21.78 20.41 -2.79
C SER A 1010 -23.17 21.06 -2.66
N PRO A 1011 -24.27 20.29 -2.73
CA PRO A 1011 -25.62 20.77 -2.47
C PRO A 1011 -25.82 21.11 -0.98
N VAL A 1012 -24.90 20.66 -0.12
CA VAL A 1012 -24.90 20.91 1.32
C VAL A 1012 -23.81 21.95 1.66
N PRO A 1013 -24.13 22.97 2.47
CA PRO A 1013 -23.23 24.10 2.76
C PRO A 1013 -22.17 23.79 3.83
N PHE A 1014 -21.93 22.52 4.18
CA PHE A 1014 -20.95 22.12 5.17
C PHE A 1014 -20.31 20.77 4.80
N PRO A 1015 -19.12 20.43 5.32
CA PRO A 1015 -18.48 19.16 5.03
C PRO A 1015 -19.34 17.96 5.39
N VAL A 1016 -19.60 17.11 4.41
CA VAL A 1016 -20.44 15.92 4.54
C VAL A 1016 -19.68 14.69 4.06
N THR A 1017 -19.82 13.58 4.78
CA THR A 1017 -19.23 12.31 4.37
C THR A 1017 -20.14 11.64 3.36
N VAL A 1018 -19.57 11.25 2.22
CA VAL A 1018 -20.26 10.66 1.09
C VAL A 1018 -19.64 9.31 0.78
N GLU A 1019 -20.46 8.28 0.71
CA GLU A 1019 -20.12 6.95 0.20
C GLU A 1019 -20.25 6.99 -1.33
N ILE A 1020 -19.14 6.81 -2.05
CA ILE A 1020 -19.08 6.94 -3.51
C ILE A 1020 -19.65 5.68 -4.18
N ASP A 1021 -20.63 5.85 -5.07
CA ASP A 1021 -21.18 4.76 -5.87
C ASP A 1021 -20.24 4.43 -7.03
N VAL A 1022 -19.68 3.22 -7.04
CA VAL A 1022 -18.73 2.75 -8.06
C VAL A 1022 -19.45 1.97 -9.16
N LYS A 1023 -19.39 2.46 -10.40
CA LYS A 1023 -19.88 1.80 -11.62
C LYS A 1023 -18.75 1.10 -12.39
N ASP A 1024 -17.64 1.80 -12.57
CA ASP A 1024 -16.43 1.26 -13.19
C ASP A 1024 -15.21 1.51 -12.31
N TYR A 1025 -14.23 0.62 -12.43
CA TYR A 1025 -12.91 0.78 -11.82
C TYR A 1025 -11.90 1.23 -12.89
N PRO A 1026 -10.89 2.05 -12.55
CA PRO A 1026 -9.88 2.50 -13.52
C PRO A 1026 -9.16 1.33 -14.21
N SER A 1027 -9.01 1.43 -15.53
CA SER A 1027 -8.23 0.49 -16.34
C SER A 1027 -6.78 0.56 -15.94
N LYS A 1028 -6.08 -0.56 -15.86
CA LYS A 1028 -4.61 -0.53 -15.80
C LYS A 1028 -4.03 -0.77 -17.18
N THR A 1029 -3.23 0.17 -17.65
CA THR A 1029 -2.14 -0.10 -18.58
C THR A 1029 -1.01 -0.80 -17.84
N GLY A 1030 -1.01 -2.10 -17.99
CA GLY A 1030 0.22 -2.87 -17.99
C GLY A 1030 -0.05 -4.02 -18.93
N VAL A 1031 0.71 -4.11 -20.03
CA VAL A 1031 0.94 -5.42 -20.63
C VAL A 1031 1.40 -6.29 -19.47
N THR A 1032 0.58 -7.26 -19.05
CA THR A 1032 0.92 -8.08 -17.89
C THR A 1032 2.34 -8.62 -18.08
N ALA A 1033 3.10 -8.78 -17.00
CA ALA A 1033 4.47 -9.28 -17.10
C ALA A 1033 4.55 -10.54 -17.98
N LYS A 1034 3.52 -11.40 -17.92
CA LYS A 1034 3.32 -12.55 -18.82
C LYS A 1034 3.32 -12.17 -20.30
N VAL A 1035 2.46 -11.25 -20.73
CA VAL A 1035 2.39 -10.82 -22.14
C VAL A 1035 3.67 -10.10 -22.56
N SER A 1036 4.32 -9.36 -21.65
CA SER A 1036 5.63 -8.75 -21.89
C SER A 1036 6.74 -9.79 -22.04
N TRP A 1037 6.73 -10.87 -21.25
CA TRP A 1037 7.65 -12.00 -21.36
C TRP A 1037 7.40 -12.83 -22.63
N GLU A 1038 6.15 -13.03 -23.03
CA GLU A 1038 5.79 -13.68 -24.29
C GLU A 1038 6.31 -12.87 -25.48
N ARG A 1039 6.12 -11.54 -25.47
CA ARG A 1039 6.66 -10.62 -26.47
C ARG A 1039 8.19 -10.58 -26.48
N MET A 1040 8.84 -10.60 -25.30
CA MET A 1040 10.29 -10.70 -25.20
C MET A 1040 10.81 -12.02 -25.77
N LYS A 1041 10.17 -13.16 -25.46
CA LYS A 1041 10.55 -14.47 -25.99
C LYS A 1041 10.48 -14.49 -27.51
N ILE A 1042 9.45 -13.88 -28.10
CA ILE A 1042 9.30 -13.71 -29.55
C ILE A 1042 10.44 -12.82 -30.12
N LYS A 1043 10.74 -11.69 -29.47
CA LYS A 1043 11.79 -10.75 -29.91
C LYS A 1043 13.21 -11.34 -29.79
N THR A 1044 13.49 -12.14 -28.77
CA THR A 1044 14.75 -12.89 -28.62
C THR A 1044 14.88 -14.01 -29.65
N SER A 1045 13.75 -14.58 -30.11
CA SER A 1045 13.74 -15.59 -31.16
C SER A 1045 14.03 -14.98 -32.54
N SER A 1046 13.54 -13.78 -32.83
CA SER A 1046 13.79 -13.08 -34.09
C SER A 1046 15.18 -12.42 -34.16
N LEU A 1047 15.74 -11.97 -33.04
CA LEU A 1047 17.13 -11.46 -32.97
C LEU A 1047 18.20 -12.55 -33.17
N LYS A 1048 17.86 -13.82 -32.91
CA LYS A 1048 18.75 -14.97 -33.17
C LYS A 1048 18.78 -15.43 -34.64
N ILE A 1049 17.95 -14.86 -35.51
CA ILE A 1049 17.90 -15.19 -36.95
C ILE A 1049 18.68 -14.15 -37.78
N GLN A 1050 19.06 -13.00 -37.18
CA GLN A 1050 19.83 -11.92 -37.82
C GLN A 1050 21.29 -11.80 -37.35
N HIS A 1051 21.75 -12.71 -36.48
CA HIS A 1051 23.16 -12.94 -36.15
C HIS A 1051 23.48 -14.40 -36.43
#